data_AF-A0A958S7R3-F1
#
_entry.id   AF-A0A958S7R3-F1
#
_cell.length_a   1.000
_cell.length_b   1.000
_cell.length_c   1.000
_cell.angle_alpha   90.00
_cell.angle_beta   90.00
_cell.angle_gamma   90.00
#
_symmetry.space_group_name_H-M   'P 1'
#
loop_
_entity.id
_entity.type
_entity.pdbx_description
1 polymer ?
#
loop_
_entity_poly.entity_id
_entity_poly.type
_entity_poly.pdbx_seq_one_letter_code
_entity_poly.pdbx_strand_id
1 'polypeptide(L)'
;MTQRILVRFYRYLDLGSLTYINHTEINDSARTQSLPSGTFNCGQFGRADSPASSKNVTASNFWAKSQLLKGTFMNLFKSTFFAFLFVFSQARADLKPFSSDPSVDKIAPQLVAHGYNDLFELVRFFSSNKSVVKFIKSSLPELLILSDSSKMQLGIDGDLKTIPEHLFLQVFRSDVSVYNTAFEIFKQAQKARNPEEELQVLSKYADKFQQKITPKLLLAQSALSGEAQLKPLELYNPNINDHGGIRGVFMFANTPRIVNGQLLPANNLIETVTDFIRSAKKEIVLNIFDFDIEEIADALIEAANRGVQIRVGMDAGVIEARPEVKAIYEKLKTSLPERRGHKVHAVDSVSLNHQKLIASDWTLPGKGRVLTSSGNLTHSGLNLHGDTSDTTLMKTLLEAEKELQLQIPQNLRTELFRITQDFRKQKGDGVYSEPERQAFFKKIELVAAKINNGPETLKALKPTLEKLMDYSVPNANHMVIYHSDSFAQLVNHELSKTIDLEMKGKAGDNPYPYSSIYKICRTNGTGCIFVSFSPNGGYGEINLLLANLIHHIPGNINMLQFAFSSKEVYEALLEAIYEDNREFRSVGEAPFALSYWSVFLKLAGIKRPSPQQKENSGVEDFYYIDENFSHLDHPQYKNIVEKIRVAPQIYGNRAVKIANTSLGITSKLHHKIITIGDLVSTPGTSHNFSEGALSNQEQIIVAVDKELTSFINSIFEYIYAQTNEKDGILNVTIERNARQKVNPTAPMSKKEPLPIWPKELDTLDAEDCEALLNL
;
A
#
# COMPACT_ATOMS: atom_id res chain seq x y z
N MET A 1 36.86 -12.03 3.77
CA MET A 1 36.63 -11.85 2.32
C MET A 1 36.28 -13.17 1.64
N THR A 2 37.09 -14.23 1.75
CA THR A 2 36.81 -15.56 1.17
C THR A 2 35.52 -16.21 1.68
N GLN A 3 35.21 -16.13 2.98
CA GLN A 3 33.91 -16.59 3.52
C GLN A 3 32.72 -15.78 2.97
N ARG A 4 32.89 -14.47 2.71
CA ARG A 4 31.84 -13.62 2.11
C ARG A 4 31.65 -13.91 0.61
N ILE A 5 32.73 -14.26 -0.10
CA ILE A 5 32.67 -14.75 -1.48
C ILE A 5 31.99 -16.12 -1.52
N LEU A 6 32.29 -17.03 -0.57
CA LEU A 6 31.64 -18.34 -0.44
C LEU A 6 30.15 -18.20 -0.14
N VAL A 7 29.73 -17.30 0.76
CA VAL A 7 28.30 -17.05 1.03
C VAL A 7 27.59 -16.48 -0.20
N ARG A 8 28.23 -15.59 -0.97
CA ARG A 8 27.69 -15.10 -2.26
C ARG A 8 27.64 -16.20 -3.32
N PHE A 9 28.61 -17.10 -3.35
CA PHE A 9 28.67 -18.23 -4.28
C PHE A 9 27.61 -19.29 -3.95
N TYR A 10 27.37 -19.56 -2.67
CA TYR A 10 26.31 -20.48 -2.22
C TYR A 10 24.90 -19.90 -2.41
N ARG A 11 24.68 -18.60 -2.20
CA ARG A 11 23.41 -17.94 -2.54
C ARG A 11 23.09 -17.96 -4.04
N TYR A 12 24.13 -18.02 -4.89
CA TYR A 12 23.96 -18.11 -6.35
C TYR A 12 23.69 -19.55 -6.83
N LEU A 13 23.95 -20.56 -6.01
CA LEU A 13 23.87 -21.98 -6.37
C LEU A 13 22.68 -22.73 -5.75
N ASP A 14 21.84 -22.07 -4.97
CA ASP A 14 20.64 -22.67 -4.39
C ASP A 14 19.49 -22.75 -5.42
N LEU A 15 19.75 -23.44 -6.53
CA LEU A 15 18.74 -23.99 -7.43
C LEU A 15 18.39 -25.38 -6.93
N GLY A 16 17.28 -25.45 -6.16
CA GLY A 16 16.75 -26.69 -5.61
C GLY A 16 16.31 -27.67 -6.70
N SER A 17 17.09 -28.74 -6.88
CA SER A 17 16.60 -30.07 -7.24
C SER A 17 17.74 -31.10 -7.15
N LEU A 18 17.92 -31.70 -5.98
CA LEU A 18 18.64 -32.98 -5.86
C LEU A 18 17.61 -34.09 -5.70
N THR A 19 17.14 -34.58 -6.84
CA THR A 19 16.37 -35.82 -6.92
C THR A 19 17.29 -36.97 -6.54
N TYR A 20 16.90 -37.73 -5.52
CA TYR A 20 17.49 -39.02 -5.18
C TYR A 20 17.42 -39.95 -6.41
N ILE A 21 18.56 -40.24 -7.04
CA ILE A 21 18.65 -41.34 -8.03
C ILE A 21 19.19 -42.55 -7.28
N ASN A 22 18.30 -43.51 -7.07
CA ASN A 22 18.62 -44.88 -6.68
C ASN A 22 19.41 -45.54 -7.82
N HIS A 23 20.65 -45.95 -7.57
CA HIS A 23 21.41 -46.78 -8.50
C HIS A 23 21.16 -48.26 -8.18
N THR A 24 20.40 -48.93 -9.05
CA THR A 24 20.41 -50.38 -9.19
C THR A 24 20.95 -50.75 -10.58
N GLU A 25 21.90 -51.68 -10.57
CA GLU A 25 22.30 -52.61 -11.64
C GLU A 25 22.97 -52.06 -12.92
N ILE A 26 24.31 -52.16 -12.96
CA ILE A 26 25.02 -52.83 -14.08
C ILE A 26 26.18 -53.67 -13.47
N ASN A 27 26.20 -54.95 -13.86
CA ASN A 27 27.11 -56.01 -13.41
C ASN A 27 28.55 -55.93 -13.96
N ASP A 28 29.46 -56.47 -13.13
CA ASP A 28 30.68 -57.26 -13.40
C ASP A 28 31.71 -56.83 -14.46
N SER A 29 32.92 -56.49 -13.99
CA SER A 29 34.10 -57.36 -14.20
C SER A 29 35.35 -56.91 -13.41
N ALA A 30 36.03 -57.92 -12.84
CA ALA A 30 37.44 -57.98 -12.39
C ALA A 30 37.86 -57.44 -11.00
N ARG A 31 37.88 -58.38 -10.03
CA ARG A 31 38.94 -58.72 -9.03
C ARG A 31 40.28 -57.97 -9.20
N THR A 32 41.08 -57.58 -8.19
CA THR A 32 41.31 -58.01 -6.79
C THR A 32 42.37 -57.07 -6.19
N GLN A 33 42.26 -56.65 -4.92
CA GLN A 33 43.25 -56.84 -3.84
C GLN A 33 42.90 -55.98 -2.62
N SER A 34 43.30 -56.49 -1.46
CA SER A 34 42.65 -56.38 -0.15
C SER A 34 43.40 -55.52 0.87
N LEU A 35 42.62 -54.81 1.70
CA LEU A 35 42.80 -54.49 3.15
C LEU A 35 43.93 -53.50 3.58
N PRO A 36 43.87 -52.89 4.80
CA PRO A 36 42.90 -53.08 5.89
C PRO A 36 42.22 -51.81 6.45
N SER A 37 41.12 -52.10 7.15
CA SER A 37 40.32 -51.28 8.05
C SER A 37 41.09 -50.66 9.23
N GLY A 38 40.83 -49.37 9.50
CA GLY A 38 41.22 -48.70 10.73
C GLY A 38 40.21 -47.64 11.13
N THR A 39 39.36 -47.97 12.11
CA THR A 39 38.54 -47.03 12.88
C THR A 39 39.42 -46.24 13.85
N PHE A 40 39.30 -44.92 13.89
CA PHE A 40 39.87 -44.12 14.99
C PHE A 40 38.88 -43.08 15.54
N ASN A 41 38.72 -43.17 16.85
CA ASN A 41 37.85 -42.41 17.74
C ASN A 41 38.44 -41.01 18.01
N CYS A 42 37.56 -40.01 18.11
CA CYS A 42 37.89 -38.66 18.58
C CYS A 42 37.89 -38.62 20.12
N GLY A 43 38.99 -38.17 20.72
CA GLY A 43 39.07 -37.92 22.15
C GLY A 43 40.26 -37.03 22.53
N GLN A 44 39.93 -35.88 23.12
CA GLN A 44 40.71 -35.07 24.06
C GLN A 44 41.96 -34.31 23.55
N PHE A 45 41.84 -32.99 23.50
CA PHE A 45 42.97 -32.05 23.55
C PHE A 45 43.07 -31.42 24.95
N GLY A 46 44.15 -31.75 25.65
CA GLY A 46 44.65 -31.04 26.83
C GLY A 46 45.72 -30.00 26.45
N ARG A 47 45.81 -28.94 27.26
CA ARG A 47 46.81 -27.86 27.21
C ARG A 47 48.18 -28.32 27.72
N ALA A 48 49.27 -27.80 27.16
CA ALA A 48 50.33 -27.05 27.87
C ALA A 48 51.54 -26.72 26.96
N ASP A 49 51.89 -25.42 26.94
CA ASP A 49 53.22 -24.76 27.02
C ASP A 49 54.44 -25.09 26.12
N SER A 50 55.12 -23.99 25.79
CA SER A 50 56.28 -23.72 24.88
C SER A 50 57.67 -24.22 25.37
N PRO A 51 58.85 -23.84 24.80
CA PRO A 51 59.18 -23.16 23.52
C PRO A 51 60.38 -23.75 22.70
N ALA A 52 60.58 -23.18 21.50
CA ALA A 52 61.83 -22.99 20.73
C ALA A 52 62.55 -24.18 20.04
N SER A 53 62.58 -24.17 18.70
CA SER A 53 63.84 -23.96 17.93
C SER A 53 63.61 -23.95 16.41
N SER A 54 64.41 -23.11 15.76
CA SER A 54 64.47 -22.76 14.35
C SER A 54 64.84 -23.92 13.41
N LYS A 55 64.27 -23.93 12.19
CA LYS A 55 65.03 -24.23 10.95
C LYS A 55 64.33 -23.65 9.71
N ASN A 56 65.14 -22.99 8.89
CA ASN A 56 64.82 -22.25 7.68
C ASN A 56 64.10 -23.10 6.62
N VAL A 57 62.95 -22.63 6.13
CA VAL A 57 62.38 -23.04 4.84
C VAL A 57 62.51 -21.87 3.89
N THR A 58 63.31 -22.03 2.84
CA THR A 58 63.58 -21.00 1.83
C THR A 58 62.33 -20.73 0.97
N ALA A 59 62.11 -19.45 0.66
CA ALA A 59 60.96 -18.93 -0.08
C ALA A 59 60.79 -19.50 -1.51
N SER A 60 61.80 -20.19 -2.06
CA SER A 60 61.73 -20.79 -3.39
C SER A 60 60.80 -22.01 -3.47
N ASN A 61 60.64 -22.77 -2.38
CA ASN A 61 59.76 -23.95 -2.36
C ASN A 61 58.26 -23.61 -2.24
N PHE A 62 57.93 -22.41 -1.75
CA PHE A 62 56.55 -21.95 -1.64
C PHE A 62 56.01 -21.47 -3.00
N TRP A 63 56.87 -20.87 -3.82
CA TRP A 63 56.46 -20.34 -5.13
C TRP A 63 56.24 -21.45 -6.17
N ALA A 64 57.08 -22.50 -6.16
CA ALA A 64 56.89 -23.66 -7.03
C ALA A 64 55.62 -24.46 -6.69
N LYS A 65 55.30 -24.61 -5.40
CA LYS A 65 54.04 -25.26 -4.96
C LYS A 65 52.82 -24.40 -5.24
N SER A 66 52.90 -23.07 -5.14
CA SER A 66 51.77 -22.19 -5.44
C SER A 66 51.44 -22.16 -6.94
N GLN A 67 52.44 -22.21 -7.83
CA GLN A 67 52.22 -22.27 -9.28
C GLN A 67 51.63 -23.63 -9.71
N LEU A 68 52.07 -24.73 -9.10
CA LEU A 68 51.50 -26.05 -9.34
C LEU A 68 50.04 -26.13 -8.86
N LEU A 69 49.74 -25.61 -7.66
CA LEU A 69 48.38 -25.53 -7.13
C LEU A 69 47.49 -24.62 -7.97
N LYS A 70 48.02 -23.51 -8.50
CA LYS A 70 47.28 -22.58 -9.36
C LYS A 70 46.96 -23.20 -10.72
N GLY A 71 47.87 -23.99 -11.28
CA GLY A 71 47.64 -24.77 -12.51
C GLY A 71 46.60 -25.86 -12.32
N THR A 72 46.72 -26.67 -11.26
CA THR A 72 45.76 -27.75 -10.96
C THR A 72 44.39 -27.19 -10.61
N PHE A 73 44.31 -26.11 -9.84
CA PHE A 73 43.05 -25.44 -9.52
C PHE A 73 42.40 -24.83 -10.75
N MET A 74 43.18 -24.18 -11.63
CA MET A 74 42.63 -23.62 -12.87
C MET A 74 42.17 -24.69 -13.86
N ASN A 75 42.84 -25.83 -13.91
CA ASN A 75 42.42 -26.93 -14.78
C ASN A 75 41.16 -27.61 -14.23
N LEU A 76 41.09 -27.85 -12.91
CA LEU A 76 39.89 -28.38 -12.27
C LEU A 76 38.71 -27.40 -12.40
N PHE A 77 38.94 -26.10 -12.19
CA PHE A 77 37.92 -25.07 -12.37
C PHE A 77 37.43 -25.03 -13.82
N LYS A 78 38.32 -25.11 -14.83
CA LYS A 78 37.93 -25.14 -16.24
C LYS A 78 37.11 -26.40 -16.56
N SER A 79 37.53 -27.59 -16.15
CA SER A 79 36.79 -28.81 -16.46
C SER A 79 35.45 -28.87 -15.74
N THR A 80 35.36 -28.43 -14.49
CA THR A 80 34.09 -28.32 -13.77
C THR A 80 33.19 -27.24 -14.38
N PHE A 81 33.74 -26.10 -14.80
CA PHE A 81 32.99 -25.03 -15.46
C PHE A 81 32.48 -25.42 -16.85
N PHE A 82 33.25 -26.18 -17.64
CA PHE A 82 32.81 -26.70 -18.94
C PHE A 82 31.77 -27.81 -18.80
N ALA A 83 31.92 -28.72 -17.82
CA ALA A 83 30.89 -29.71 -17.51
C ALA A 83 29.60 -29.04 -17.04
N PHE A 84 29.71 -27.99 -16.22
CA PHE A 84 28.58 -27.19 -15.77
C PHE A 84 27.88 -26.46 -16.93
N LEU A 85 28.64 -25.82 -17.84
CA LEU A 85 28.09 -25.20 -19.05
C LEU A 85 27.43 -26.21 -19.99
N PHE A 86 27.97 -27.43 -20.11
CA PHE A 86 27.40 -28.48 -20.93
C PHE A 86 26.06 -28.98 -20.36
N VAL A 87 26.00 -29.25 -19.05
CA VAL A 87 24.76 -29.62 -18.33
C VAL A 87 23.74 -28.48 -18.38
N PHE A 88 24.16 -27.23 -18.22
CA PHE A 88 23.27 -26.07 -18.37
C PHE A 88 22.75 -25.91 -19.80
N SER A 89 23.56 -26.23 -20.82
CA SER A 89 23.13 -26.15 -22.22
C SER A 89 22.11 -27.24 -22.57
N GLN A 90 22.23 -28.45 -21.98
CA GLN A 90 21.22 -29.51 -22.10
C GLN A 90 19.96 -29.19 -21.30
N ALA A 91 20.08 -28.74 -20.05
CA ALA A 91 18.94 -28.34 -19.23
C ALA A 91 18.15 -27.16 -19.83
N ARG A 92 18.83 -26.24 -20.52
CA ARG A 92 18.20 -25.14 -21.27
C ARG A 92 17.56 -25.58 -22.61
N ALA A 93 17.98 -26.71 -23.17
CA ALA A 93 17.35 -27.31 -24.34
C ALA A 93 16.06 -28.07 -23.96
N ASP A 94 16.00 -28.64 -22.75
CA ASP A 94 14.84 -29.41 -22.24
C ASP A 94 13.84 -28.54 -21.47
N LEU A 95 14.28 -27.44 -20.86
CA LEU A 95 13.39 -26.38 -20.39
C LEU A 95 13.01 -25.49 -21.57
N LYS A 96 11.99 -25.90 -22.33
CA LYS A 96 11.19 -24.89 -23.03
C LYS A 96 10.69 -23.93 -21.95
N PRO A 97 11.09 -22.65 -21.93
CA PRO A 97 10.34 -21.69 -21.13
C PRO A 97 8.87 -21.79 -21.53
N PHE A 98 7.97 -21.35 -20.67
CA PHE A 98 6.64 -20.87 -21.10
C PHE A 98 6.84 -19.66 -22.06
N SER A 99 7.54 -19.84 -23.18
CA SER A 99 7.55 -18.95 -24.32
C SER A 99 6.28 -19.29 -25.09
N SER A 100 5.31 -18.38 -24.99
CA SER A 100 4.22 -18.16 -25.95
C SER A 100 3.89 -19.39 -26.78
N ASP A 101 3.16 -20.35 -26.19
CA ASP A 101 2.43 -21.30 -27.02
C ASP A 101 1.52 -20.46 -27.94
N PRO A 102 1.67 -20.52 -29.28
CA PRO A 102 0.83 -19.79 -30.22
C PRO A 102 -0.67 -20.13 -30.07
N SER A 103 -1.00 -21.20 -29.35
CA SER A 103 -2.38 -21.53 -28.98
C SER A 103 -3.01 -20.53 -27.99
N VAL A 104 -2.21 -19.85 -27.16
CA VAL A 104 -2.68 -18.79 -26.24
C VAL A 104 -3.22 -17.59 -27.02
N ASP A 105 -2.65 -17.28 -28.18
CA ASP A 105 -3.13 -16.20 -29.06
C ASP A 105 -4.48 -16.55 -29.73
N LYS A 106 -4.83 -17.84 -29.86
CA LYS A 106 -6.15 -18.28 -30.38
C LYS A 106 -7.25 -18.31 -29.31
N ILE A 107 -6.87 -18.39 -28.04
CA ILE A 107 -7.78 -18.41 -26.87
C ILE A 107 -8.31 -17.00 -26.56
N ALA A 108 -7.48 -15.98 -26.80
CA ALA A 108 -7.75 -14.61 -26.40
C ALA A 108 -9.02 -13.95 -27.02
N PRO A 109 -9.43 -14.20 -28.29
CA PRO A 109 -10.60 -13.54 -28.86
C PRO A 109 -11.94 -13.88 -28.19
N GLN A 110 -12.12 -15.11 -27.68
CA GLN A 110 -13.37 -15.52 -27.02
C GLN A 110 -13.47 -14.97 -25.60
N LEU A 111 -12.37 -14.97 -24.84
CA LEU A 111 -12.31 -14.31 -23.53
C LEU A 111 -12.47 -12.80 -23.64
N VAL A 112 -11.95 -12.19 -24.70
CA VAL A 112 -12.15 -10.75 -24.99
C VAL A 112 -13.60 -10.44 -25.32
N ALA A 113 -14.33 -11.35 -25.98
CA ALA A 113 -15.75 -11.16 -26.25
C ALA A 113 -16.61 -11.14 -24.96
N HIS A 114 -16.15 -11.80 -23.89
CA HIS A 114 -16.80 -11.84 -22.57
C HIS A 114 -16.31 -10.75 -21.61
N GLY A 115 -15.16 -10.13 -21.88
CA GLY A 115 -14.55 -9.11 -21.02
C GLY A 115 -14.02 -9.67 -19.68
N TYR A 116 -13.21 -8.91 -18.96
CA TYR A 116 -12.74 -9.33 -17.63
C TYR A 116 -13.86 -9.31 -16.59
N ASN A 117 -14.99 -8.63 -16.85
CA ASN A 117 -16.12 -8.60 -15.92
C ASN A 117 -16.71 -10.01 -15.67
N ASP A 118 -17.02 -10.76 -16.73
CA ASP A 118 -17.56 -12.12 -16.61
C ASP A 118 -16.54 -13.05 -15.91
N LEU A 119 -15.26 -12.89 -16.22
CA LEU A 119 -14.19 -13.63 -15.58
C LEU A 119 -14.08 -13.33 -14.08
N PHE A 120 -14.14 -12.05 -13.69
CA PHE A 120 -14.10 -11.66 -12.28
C PHE A 120 -15.35 -12.10 -11.53
N GLU A 121 -16.54 -12.02 -12.14
CA GLU A 121 -17.77 -12.58 -11.58
C GLU A 121 -17.64 -14.08 -11.31
N LEU A 122 -17.10 -14.82 -12.27
CA LEU A 122 -16.86 -16.25 -12.14
C LEU A 122 -15.86 -16.55 -11.01
N VAL A 123 -14.77 -15.80 -10.93
CA VAL A 123 -13.77 -15.96 -9.87
C VAL A 123 -14.38 -15.69 -8.50
N ARG A 124 -15.11 -14.58 -8.31
CA ARG A 124 -15.82 -14.30 -7.04
C ARG A 124 -16.76 -15.42 -6.65
N PHE A 125 -17.49 -15.96 -7.62
CA PHE A 125 -18.39 -17.08 -7.38
C PHE A 125 -17.62 -18.28 -6.83
N PHE A 126 -16.50 -18.66 -7.42
CA PHE A 126 -15.72 -19.81 -6.94
C PHE A 126 -14.90 -19.55 -5.68
N SER A 127 -14.42 -18.33 -5.46
CA SER A 127 -13.53 -18.00 -4.33
C SER A 127 -14.29 -17.61 -3.06
N SER A 128 -15.51 -17.07 -3.19
CA SER A 128 -16.16 -16.33 -2.11
C SER A 128 -17.63 -16.74 -1.85
N ASN A 129 -18.29 -17.48 -2.75
CA ASN A 129 -19.62 -18.01 -2.46
C ASN A 129 -19.53 -19.15 -1.42
N LYS A 130 -20.28 -19.03 -0.31
CA LYS A 130 -20.23 -19.99 0.81
C LYS A 130 -20.57 -21.43 0.40
N SER A 131 -21.60 -21.63 -0.43
CA SER A 131 -22.00 -22.96 -0.91
C SER A 131 -20.92 -23.57 -1.80
N VAL A 132 -20.32 -22.76 -2.67
CA VAL A 132 -19.25 -23.19 -3.58
C VAL A 132 -17.97 -23.53 -2.82
N VAL A 133 -17.57 -22.69 -1.88
CA VAL A 133 -16.41 -22.95 -1.01
C VAL A 133 -16.64 -24.22 -0.18
N LYS A 134 -17.85 -24.43 0.34
CA LYS A 134 -18.22 -25.66 1.05
C LYS A 134 -18.11 -26.89 0.13
N PHE A 135 -18.61 -26.79 -1.10
CA PHE A 135 -18.49 -27.83 -2.11
C PHE A 135 -17.03 -28.17 -2.44
N ILE A 136 -16.19 -27.16 -2.70
CA ILE A 136 -14.76 -27.34 -2.97
C ILE A 136 -14.08 -28.03 -1.77
N LYS A 137 -14.37 -27.58 -0.54
CA LYS A 137 -13.84 -28.19 0.69
C LYS A 137 -14.22 -29.66 0.86
N SER A 138 -15.47 -30.01 0.59
CA SER A 138 -15.96 -31.38 0.77
C SER A 138 -15.53 -32.33 -0.33
N SER A 139 -15.40 -31.83 -1.55
CA SER A 139 -15.20 -32.67 -2.74
C SER A 139 -13.76 -32.69 -3.23
N LEU A 140 -12.96 -31.67 -2.89
CA LEU A 140 -11.62 -31.44 -3.43
C LEU A 140 -10.66 -30.89 -2.36
N PRO A 141 -10.53 -31.56 -1.19
CA PRO A 141 -9.70 -31.06 -0.09
C PRO A 141 -8.24 -30.86 -0.50
N GLU A 142 -7.74 -31.61 -1.49
CA GLU A 142 -6.37 -31.49 -2.00
C GLU A 142 -6.03 -30.11 -2.57
N LEU A 143 -7.01 -29.35 -3.08
CA LEU A 143 -6.79 -27.99 -3.60
C LEU A 143 -6.47 -26.98 -2.50
N LEU A 144 -6.77 -27.33 -1.25
CA LEU A 144 -6.58 -26.46 -0.09
C LEU A 144 -5.29 -26.77 0.67
N ILE A 145 -4.67 -27.93 0.40
CA ILE A 145 -3.45 -28.36 1.05
C ILE A 145 -2.26 -27.76 0.30
N LEU A 146 -1.52 -26.88 0.96
CA LEU A 146 -0.25 -26.37 0.45
C LEU A 146 0.90 -27.27 0.92
N SER A 147 1.93 -27.40 0.08
CA SER A 147 3.20 -28.01 0.53
C SER A 147 3.86 -27.12 1.59
N ASP A 148 4.66 -27.67 2.50
CA ASP A 148 5.36 -26.87 3.52
C ASP A 148 6.26 -25.79 2.91
N SER A 149 6.88 -26.09 1.76
CA SER A 149 7.65 -25.10 0.99
C SER A 149 6.76 -23.96 0.50
N SER A 150 5.57 -24.27 -0.02
CA SER A 150 4.60 -23.26 -0.45
C SER A 150 4.07 -22.45 0.74
N LYS A 151 3.78 -23.09 1.87
CA LYS A 151 3.37 -22.41 3.13
C LYS A 151 4.42 -21.42 3.58
N MET A 152 5.68 -21.87 3.68
CA MET A 152 6.82 -21.02 4.06
C MET A 152 7.04 -19.87 3.08
N GLN A 153 6.95 -20.12 1.76
CA GLN A 153 7.12 -19.07 0.74
C GLN A 153 5.99 -18.04 0.77
N LEU A 154 4.75 -18.48 1.01
CA LEU A 154 3.58 -17.61 1.03
C LEU A 154 3.37 -16.94 2.39
N GLY A 155 4.17 -17.29 3.41
CA GLY A 155 3.95 -16.83 4.79
C GLY A 155 2.59 -17.25 5.34
N ILE A 156 2.07 -18.40 4.90
CA ILE A 156 0.77 -18.93 5.31
C ILE A 156 0.99 -20.03 6.34
N ASP A 157 0.56 -19.78 7.56
CA ASP A 157 0.52 -20.79 8.62
C ASP A 157 -0.72 -21.68 8.42
N GLY A 158 -0.52 -22.86 7.82
CA GLY A 158 -1.55 -23.89 7.66
C GLY A 158 -2.14 -24.00 6.25
N ASP A 159 -3.23 -24.76 6.16
CA ASP A 159 -3.93 -25.01 4.89
C ASP A 159 -4.78 -23.81 4.47
N LEU A 160 -4.99 -23.67 3.17
CA LEU A 160 -5.77 -22.58 2.60
C LEU A 160 -7.24 -22.72 3.00
N LYS A 161 -7.81 -21.64 3.56
CA LYS A 161 -9.26 -21.58 3.81
C LYS A 161 -10.07 -21.44 2.52
N THR A 162 -9.47 -20.85 1.48
CA THR A 162 -10.05 -20.63 0.15
C THR A 162 -8.96 -20.76 -0.92
N ILE A 163 -9.33 -21.18 -2.12
CA ILE A 163 -8.40 -21.22 -3.25
C ILE A 163 -8.08 -19.77 -3.66
N PRO A 164 -6.79 -19.39 -3.76
CA PRO A 164 -6.38 -18.07 -4.21
C PRO A 164 -6.97 -17.71 -5.58
N GLU A 165 -7.44 -16.46 -5.72
CA GLU A 165 -8.14 -16.01 -6.94
C GLU A 165 -7.27 -16.07 -8.19
N HIS A 166 -5.98 -15.82 -8.03
CA HIS A 166 -5.05 -15.81 -9.14
C HIS A 166 -4.90 -17.19 -9.80
N LEU A 167 -5.12 -18.29 -9.05
CA LEU A 167 -5.14 -19.64 -9.61
C LEU A 167 -6.31 -19.81 -10.57
N PHE A 168 -7.50 -19.38 -10.16
CA PHE A 168 -8.68 -19.39 -11.03
C PHE A 168 -8.44 -18.50 -12.26
N LEU A 169 -7.93 -17.28 -12.06
CA LEU A 169 -7.63 -16.37 -13.17
C LEU A 169 -6.63 -16.97 -14.16
N GLN A 170 -5.57 -17.62 -13.69
CA GLN A 170 -4.57 -18.25 -14.53
C GLN A 170 -5.15 -19.45 -15.29
N VAL A 171 -5.89 -20.32 -14.62
CA VAL A 171 -6.51 -21.51 -15.23
C VAL A 171 -7.58 -21.11 -16.26
N PHE A 172 -8.49 -20.21 -15.89
CA PHE A 172 -9.58 -19.78 -16.76
C PHE A 172 -9.07 -19.03 -18.00
N ARG A 173 -7.94 -18.31 -17.89
CA ARG A 173 -7.32 -17.64 -19.04
C ARG A 173 -6.53 -18.57 -19.95
N SER A 174 -5.95 -19.63 -19.39
CA SER A 174 -5.09 -20.54 -20.15
C SER A 174 -5.85 -21.66 -20.85
N ASP A 175 -7.10 -21.94 -20.44
CA ASP A 175 -7.90 -23.04 -21.00
C ASP A 175 -9.39 -22.65 -21.14
N VAL A 176 -9.82 -22.37 -22.38
CA VAL A 176 -11.20 -21.98 -22.70
C VAL A 176 -12.22 -23.07 -22.37
N SER A 177 -11.83 -24.35 -22.51
CA SER A 177 -12.72 -25.47 -22.17
C SER A 177 -13.02 -25.49 -20.67
N VAL A 178 -12.02 -25.17 -19.85
CA VAL A 178 -12.15 -25.03 -18.40
C VAL A 178 -13.02 -23.82 -18.05
N TYR A 179 -12.77 -22.66 -18.65
CA TYR A 179 -13.61 -21.47 -18.48
C TYR A 179 -15.08 -21.75 -18.84
N ASN A 180 -15.36 -22.31 -20.02
CA ASN A 180 -16.72 -22.62 -20.45
C ASN A 180 -17.42 -23.60 -19.51
N THR A 181 -16.68 -24.59 -19.00
CA THR A 181 -17.20 -25.54 -18.00
C THR A 181 -17.55 -24.82 -16.70
N ALA A 182 -16.64 -24.01 -16.18
CA ALA A 182 -16.86 -23.23 -14.96
C ALA A 182 -18.03 -22.25 -15.10
N PHE A 183 -18.15 -21.59 -16.25
CA PHE A 183 -19.23 -20.66 -16.56
C PHE A 183 -20.58 -21.33 -16.70
N GLU A 184 -20.64 -22.55 -17.26
CA GLU A 184 -21.86 -23.36 -17.28
C GLU A 184 -22.31 -23.69 -15.84
N ILE A 185 -21.39 -24.15 -14.99
CA ILE A 185 -21.67 -24.45 -13.58
C ILE A 185 -22.23 -23.22 -12.88
N PHE A 186 -21.57 -22.07 -13.04
CA PHE A 186 -22.00 -20.78 -12.52
C PHE A 186 -23.43 -20.42 -12.96
N LYS A 187 -23.73 -20.51 -14.27
CA LYS A 187 -25.07 -20.21 -14.80
C LYS A 187 -26.16 -21.12 -14.26
N GLN A 188 -25.86 -22.39 -13.98
CA GLN A 188 -26.86 -23.28 -13.38
C GLN A 188 -27.02 -23.01 -11.89
N ALA A 189 -25.91 -22.77 -11.18
CA ALA A 189 -25.94 -22.44 -9.76
C ALA A 189 -26.72 -21.15 -9.49
N GLN A 190 -26.57 -20.12 -10.34
CA GLN A 190 -27.34 -18.87 -10.24
C GLN A 190 -28.86 -19.03 -10.41
N LYS A 191 -29.34 -20.15 -10.96
CA LYS A 191 -30.78 -20.44 -11.05
C LYS A 191 -31.35 -21.00 -9.74
N ALA A 192 -30.49 -21.42 -8.82
CA ALA A 192 -30.92 -21.92 -7.52
C ALA A 192 -31.57 -20.79 -6.70
N ARG A 193 -32.61 -21.13 -5.95
CA ARG A 193 -33.39 -20.17 -5.15
C ARG A 193 -32.83 -19.98 -3.75
N ASN A 194 -32.03 -20.93 -3.29
CA ASN A 194 -31.42 -20.94 -1.96
C ASN A 194 -30.07 -21.70 -1.98
N PRO A 195 -29.26 -21.55 -0.92
CA PRO A 195 -27.95 -22.21 -0.80
C PRO A 195 -28.01 -23.75 -0.88
N GLU A 196 -29.07 -24.39 -0.38
CA GLU A 196 -29.22 -25.85 -0.43
C GLU A 196 -29.41 -26.36 -1.87
N GLU A 197 -30.27 -25.69 -2.65
CA GLU A 197 -30.48 -25.98 -4.07
C GLU A 197 -29.20 -25.70 -4.87
N GLU A 198 -28.48 -24.63 -4.53
CA GLU A 198 -27.18 -24.32 -5.15
C GLU A 198 -26.18 -25.45 -4.92
N LEU A 199 -26.07 -25.94 -3.68
CA LEU A 199 -25.19 -27.07 -3.35
C LEU A 199 -25.60 -28.36 -4.08
N GLN A 200 -26.90 -28.62 -4.23
CA GLN A 200 -27.40 -29.75 -5.03
C GLN A 200 -27.04 -29.61 -6.51
N VAL A 201 -27.13 -28.40 -7.08
CA VAL A 201 -26.69 -28.13 -8.45
C VAL A 201 -25.19 -28.38 -8.57
N LEU A 202 -24.36 -27.82 -7.69
CA LEU A 202 -22.91 -28.00 -7.68
C LEU A 202 -22.51 -29.48 -7.59
N SER A 203 -23.22 -30.25 -6.76
CA SER A 203 -22.95 -31.68 -6.55
C SER A 203 -23.19 -32.50 -7.83
N LYS A 204 -24.14 -32.11 -8.69
CA LYS A 204 -24.35 -32.73 -10.01
C LYS A 204 -23.19 -32.48 -10.99
N TYR A 205 -22.40 -31.43 -10.73
CA TYR A 205 -21.24 -31.06 -11.52
C TYR A 205 -19.91 -31.51 -10.90
N ALA A 206 -19.93 -32.25 -9.79
CA ALA A 206 -18.74 -32.67 -9.06
C ALA A 206 -17.72 -33.39 -9.95
N ASP A 207 -18.16 -34.45 -10.64
CA ASP A 207 -17.29 -35.24 -11.53
C ASP A 207 -16.71 -34.38 -12.66
N LYS A 208 -17.53 -33.50 -13.26
CA LYS A 208 -17.08 -32.61 -14.34
C LYS A 208 -16.05 -31.60 -13.84
N PHE A 209 -16.27 -31.03 -12.66
CA PHE A 209 -15.33 -30.12 -12.01
C PHE A 209 -14.02 -30.85 -11.70
N GLN A 210 -14.08 -32.03 -11.08
CA GLN A 210 -12.93 -32.85 -10.72
C GLN A 210 -12.12 -33.31 -11.93
N GLN A 211 -12.77 -33.65 -13.05
CA GLN A 211 -12.08 -34.10 -14.26
C GLN A 211 -11.47 -32.96 -15.07
N LYS A 212 -12.12 -31.79 -15.13
CA LYS A 212 -11.71 -30.70 -16.02
C LYS A 212 -10.97 -29.56 -15.32
N ILE A 213 -11.40 -29.18 -14.12
CA ILE A 213 -10.95 -27.96 -13.44
C ILE A 213 -9.85 -28.29 -12.43
N THR A 214 -10.06 -29.29 -11.56
CA THR A 214 -9.12 -29.66 -10.49
C THR A 214 -7.70 -29.94 -10.97
N PRO A 215 -7.45 -30.74 -12.03
CA PRO A 215 -6.07 -31.06 -12.43
C PRO A 215 -5.31 -29.82 -12.90
N LYS A 216 -6.03 -28.85 -13.48
CA LYS A 216 -5.46 -27.58 -13.95
C LYS A 216 -5.16 -26.65 -12.78
N LEU A 217 -6.02 -26.62 -11.76
CA LEU A 217 -5.77 -25.88 -10.53
C LEU A 217 -4.57 -26.45 -9.77
N LEU A 218 -4.48 -27.78 -9.61
CA LEU A 218 -3.33 -28.45 -8.98
C LEU A 218 -2.02 -28.18 -9.74
N LEU A 219 -2.07 -28.20 -11.08
CA LEU A 219 -0.91 -27.86 -11.90
C LEU A 219 -0.51 -26.39 -11.76
N ALA A 220 -1.49 -25.48 -11.72
CA ALA A 220 -1.21 -24.06 -11.49
C ALA A 220 -0.65 -23.83 -10.07
N GLN A 221 -1.17 -24.52 -9.07
CA GLN A 221 -0.73 -24.45 -7.67
C GLN A 221 0.70 -24.99 -7.51
N SER A 222 1.06 -26.11 -8.15
CA SER A 222 2.44 -26.61 -8.10
C SER A 222 3.43 -25.66 -8.78
N ALA A 223 2.98 -24.97 -9.83
CA ALA A 223 3.74 -23.92 -10.49
C ALA A 223 3.87 -22.62 -9.66
N LEU A 224 3.10 -22.47 -8.57
CA LEU A 224 3.30 -21.37 -7.62
C LEU A 224 4.54 -21.57 -6.73
N SER A 225 5.23 -22.70 -6.75
CA SER A 225 6.48 -22.82 -6.00
C SER A 225 7.62 -22.03 -6.71
N GLY A 226 8.25 -21.07 -6.01
CA GLY A 226 9.41 -20.31 -6.51
C GLY A 226 9.11 -18.91 -7.10
N GLU A 227 10.00 -18.41 -7.98
CA GLU A 227 9.95 -17.05 -8.55
C GLU A 227 8.64 -16.70 -9.29
N ALA A 228 7.88 -17.72 -9.69
CA ALA A 228 6.60 -17.55 -10.39
C ALA A 228 5.53 -16.81 -9.56
N GLN A 229 5.62 -16.83 -8.21
CA GLN A 229 4.67 -16.15 -7.32
C GLN A 229 4.60 -14.65 -7.55
N LEU A 230 5.74 -14.04 -7.85
CA LEU A 230 5.84 -12.59 -8.02
C LEU A 230 5.50 -12.14 -9.43
N LYS A 231 5.24 -13.06 -10.37
CA LYS A 231 4.90 -12.69 -11.74
C LYS A 231 3.51 -12.03 -11.76
N PRO A 232 3.41 -10.74 -12.09
CA PRO A 232 2.14 -10.05 -12.03
C PRO A 232 1.17 -10.58 -13.10
N LEU A 233 -0.11 -10.69 -12.75
CA LEU A 233 -1.16 -11.09 -13.67
C LEU A 233 -1.46 -9.94 -14.64
N GLU A 234 -1.12 -10.12 -15.92
CA GLU A 234 -1.33 -9.08 -16.93
C GLU A 234 -2.80 -9.00 -17.36
N LEU A 235 -3.49 -7.90 -17.07
CA LEU A 235 -4.90 -7.67 -17.44
C LEU A 235 -5.08 -6.94 -18.78
N TYR A 236 -4.08 -7.06 -19.66
CA TYR A 236 -4.08 -6.44 -20.97
C TYR A 236 -3.44 -7.37 -21.98
N ASN A 237 -4.07 -7.50 -23.16
CA ASN A 237 -3.47 -8.16 -24.32
C ASN A 237 -3.28 -7.11 -25.44
N PRO A 238 -2.03 -6.71 -25.75
CA PRO A 238 -1.76 -5.71 -26.78
C PRO A 238 -2.11 -6.15 -28.20
N ASN A 239 -2.25 -7.46 -28.43
CA ASN A 239 -2.53 -8.02 -29.76
C ASN A 239 -4.01 -7.91 -30.15
N ILE A 240 -4.83 -7.33 -29.27
CA ILE A 240 -6.26 -7.23 -29.41
C ILE A 240 -6.54 -5.73 -29.28
N ASN A 241 -7.40 -5.19 -30.15
CA ASN A 241 -7.96 -3.83 -30.00
C ASN A 241 -8.87 -3.75 -28.77
N ASP A 242 -8.35 -4.15 -27.61
CA ASP A 242 -9.03 -4.27 -26.36
C ASP A 242 -8.86 -2.95 -25.61
N HIS A 243 -10.00 -2.45 -25.18
CA HIS A 243 -10.14 -1.31 -24.29
C HIS A 243 -9.65 -1.61 -22.86
N GLY A 244 -9.06 -2.78 -22.59
CA GLY A 244 -8.43 -3.13 -21.33
C GLY A 244 -7.28 -2.21 -20.91
N GLY A 245 -6.38 -1.82 -21.81
CA GLY A 245 -5.19 -1.04 -21.47
C GLY A 245 -5.49 0.39 -20.96
N ILE A 246 -4.50 1.03 -20.36
CA ILE A 246 -4.59 2.44 -19.95
C ILE A 246 -4.53 3.34 -21.20
N ARG A 247 -5.60 4.09 -21.44
CA ARG A 247 -5.74 5.02 -22.56
C ARG A 247 -5.39 6.46 -22.19
N GLY A 248 -5.52 6.81 -20.93
CA GLY A 248 -5.27 8.16 -20.43
C GLY A 248 -5.11 8.15 -18.92
N VAL A 249 -4.25 9.05 -18.44
CA VAL A 249 -3.97 9.25 -17.03
C VAL A 249 -4.00 10.74 -16.74
N PHE A 250 -4.76 11.14 -15.72
CA PHE A 250 -4.84 12.54 -15.29
C PHE A 250 -4.48 12.62 -13.82
N MET A 251 -3.62 13.57 -13.46
CA MET A 251 -3.02 13.66 -12.13
C MET A 251 -3.30 15.01 -11.50
N PHE A 252 -3.67 14.99 -10.23
CA PHE A 252 -4.09 16.17 -9.47
C PHE A 252 -3.44 16.13 -8.09
N ALA A 253 -3.05 17.27 -7.56
CA ALA A 253 -2.55 17.39 -6.19
C ALA A 253 -3.07 18.69 -5.56
N ASN A 254 -3.52 18.64 -4.31
CA ASN A 254 -3.89 19.85 -3.56
C ASN A 254 -2.69 20.52 -2.89
N THR A 255 -1.48 20.10 -3.26
CA THR A 255 -0.21 20.75 -2.94
C THR A 255 0.39 21.35 -4.23
N PRO A 256 1.02 22.54 -4.19
CA PRO A 256 1.79 23.04 -5.32
C PRO A 256 2.90 22.06 -5.74
N ARG A 257 3.40 22.23 -6.97
CA ARG A 257 4.42 21.34 -7.55
C ARG A 257 5.44 22.10 -8.39
N ILE A 258 6.67 21.61 -8.46
CA ILE A 258 7.74 22.22 -9.27
C ILE A 258 7.94 21.40 -10.54
N VAL A 259 7.62 21.99 -11.69
CA VAL A 259 7.79 21.35 -13.02
C VAL A 259 8.74 22.21 -13.84
N ASN A 260 9.90 21.66 -14.21
CA ASN A 260 10.93 22.38 -14.98
C ASN A 260 11.32 23.75 -14.36
N GLY A 261 11.40 23.81 -13.03
CA GLY A 261 11.70 25.04 -12.28
C GLY A 261 10.52 26.00 -12.12
N GLN A 262 9.37 25.74 -12.75
CA GLN A 262 8.15 26.53 -12.59
C GLN A 262 7.28 25.97 -11.46
N LEU A 263 6.82 26.86 -10.56
CA LEU A 263 5.81 26.52 -9.56
C LEU A 263 4.42 26.47 -10.22
N LEU A 264 3.78 25.30 -10.18
CA LEU A 264 2.38 25.14 -10.56
C LEU A 264 1.49 25.16 -9.32
N PRO A 265 0.33 25.81 -9.38
CA PRO A 265 -0.60 25.90 -8.26
C PRO A 265 -1.23 24.54 -7.95
N ALA A 266 -1.78 24.41 -6.76
CA ALA A 266 -2.52 23.22 -6.37
C ALA A 266 -3.90 23.13 -7.05
N ASN A 267 -4.42 21.90 -7.12
CA ASN A 267 -5.68 21.54 -7.76
C ASN A 267 -6.82 21.44 -6.73
N ASN A 268 -8.04 21.72 -7.18
CA ASN A 268 -9.26 21.52 -6.41
C ASN A 268 -9.71 20.05 -6.49
N LEU A 269 -9.39 19.26 -5.48
CA LEU A 269 -9.69 17.82 -5.52
C LEU A 269 -11.18 17.50 -5.32
N ILE A 270 -11.96 18.39 -4.70
CA ILE A 270 -13.42 18.22 -4.60
C ILE A 270 -14.04 18.29 -5.99
N GLU A 271 -13.66 19.31 -6.76
CA GLU A 271 -14.12 19.48 -8.15
C GLU A 271 -13.73 18.28 -9.00
N THR A 272 -12.46 17.83 -8.92
CA THR A 272 -11.98 16.61 -9.60
C THR A 272 -12.88 15.40 -9.33
N VAL A 273 -13.26 15.15 -8.07
CA VAL A 273 -14.14 14.02 -7.70
C VAL A 273 -15.56 14.23 -8.23
N THR A 274 -16.13 15.42 -8.06
CA THR A 274 -17.49 15.69 -8.55
C THR A 274 -17.60 15.59 -10.07
N ASP A 275 -16.58 16.02 -10.81
CA ASP A 275 -16.53 15.91 -12.27
C ASP A 275 -16.40 14.46 -12.72
N PHE A 276 -15.58 13.67 -12.01
CA PHE A 276 -15.51 12.22 -12.23
C PHE A 276 -16.91 11.60 -12.09
N ILE A 277 -17.63 11.88 -10.99
CA ILE A 277 -18.97 11.33 -10.73
C ILE A 277 -20.00 11.82 -11.76
N ARG A 278 -20.01 13.13 -12.08
CA ARG A 278 -20.96 13.72 -13.04
C ARG A 278 -20.80 13.16 -14.45
N SER A 279 -19.58 12.80 -14.81
CA SER A 279 -19.28 12.26 -16.14
C SER A 279 -19.69 10.80 -16.34
N ALA A 280 -19.90 10.03 -15.26
CA ALA A 280 -20.32 8.63 -15.31
C ALA A 280 -21.68 8.45 -16.02
N LYS A 281 -21.85 7.34 -16.74
CA LYS A 281 -22.98 7.10 -17.64
C LYS A 281 -23.91 5.97 -17.21
N LYS A 282 -23.38 4.93 -16.58
CA LYS A 282 -24.13 3.72 -16.25
C LYS A 282 -23.98 3.30 -14.80
N GLU A 283 -22.77 3.35 -14.27
CA GLU A 283 -22.52 2.80 -12.93
C GLU A 283 -21.33 3.45 -12.24
N ILE A 284 -21.39 3.52 -10.91
CA ILE A 284 -20.33 3.98 -10.01
C ILE A 284 -20.26 3.00 -8.83
N VAL A 285 -19.03 2.64 -8.45
CA VAL A 285 -18.73 1.97 -7.19
C VAL A 285 -17.62 2.74 -6.50
N LEU A 286 -17.79 3.02 -5.21
CA LEU A 286 -16.74 3.61 -4.38
C LEU A 286 -16.67 2.95 -3.01
N ASN A 287 -15.46 2.92 -2.48
CA ASN A 287 -15.20 2.45 -1.12
C ASN A 287 -14.20 3.40 -0.47
N ILE A 288 -14.62 4.03 0.63
CA ILE A 288 -13.94 5.16 1.25
C ILE A 288 -13.98 5.00 2.78
N PHE A 289 -12.84 5.18 3.43
CA PHE A 289 -12.75 5.17 4.90
C PHE A 289 -13.60 6.24 5.57
N ASP A 290 -13.47 7.48 5.10
CA ASP A 290 -14.00 8.66 5.76
C ASP A 290 -14.55 9.63 4.72
N PHE A 291 -15.80 10.07 4.91
CA PHE A 291 -16.56 10.80 3.90
C PHE A 291 -17.51 11.82 4.56
N ASP A 292 -17.12 13.10 4.54
CA ASP A 292 -17.84 14.21 5.17
C ASP A 292 -18.17 15.39 4.24
N ILE A 293 -17.93 15.26 2.93
CA ILE A 293 -18.16 16.33 1.94
C ILE A 293 -19.56 16.20 1.29
N GLU A 294 -20.43 17.16 1.57
CA GLU A 294 -21.81 17.17 1.07
C GLU A 294 -21.90 17.28 -0.46
N GLU A 295 -21.03 18.09 -1.09
CA GLU A 295 -21.05 18.30 -2.54
C GLU A 295 -20.79 17.01 -3.34
N ILE A 296 -19.97 16.10 -2.79
CA ILE A 296 -19.72 14.81 -3.42
C ILE A 296 -20.92 13.87 -3.23
N ALA A 297 -21.57 13.91 -2.06
CA ALA A 297 -22.80 13.15 -1.84
C ALA A 297 -23.92 13.61 -2.79
N ASP A 298 -24.07 14.92 -2.99
CA ASP A 298 -25.01 15.49 -3.95
C ASP A 298 -24.70 15.07 -5.39
N ALA A 299 -23.42 15.07 -5.79
CA ALA A 299 -23.04 14.59 -7.12
C ALA A 299 -23.41 13.11 -7.35
N LEU A 300 -23.32 12.26 -6.32
CA LEU A 300 -23.77 10.85 -6.40
C LEU A 300 -25.29 10.75 -6.53
N ILE A 301 -26.04 11.55 -5.79
CA ILE A 301 -27.52 11.60 -5.87
C ILE A 301 -27.95 12.13 -7.25
N GLU A 302 -27.30 13.17 -7.76
CA GLU A 302 -27.50 13.67 -9.13
C GLU A 302 -27.23 12.57 -10.16
N ALA A 303 -26.17 11.78 -9.98
CA ALA A 303 -25.86 10.66 -10.88
C ALA A 303 -26.95 9.58 -10.84
N ALA A 304 -27.41 9.20 -9.65
CA ALA A 304 -28.53 8.27 -9.50
C ALA A 304 -29.81 8.78 -10.16
N ASN A 305 -30.12 10.08 -10.03
CA ASN A 305 -31.26 10.71 -10.69
C ASN A 305 -31.16 10.70 -12.22
N ARG A 306 -29.94 10.61 -12.78
CA ARG A 306 -29.71 10.39 -14.22
C ARG A 306 -29.80 8.91 -14.64
N GLY A 307 -30.07 8.00 -13.71
CA GLY A 307 -30.14 6.56 -13.95
C GLY A 307 -28.82 5.81 -13.79
N VAL A 308 -27.79 6.43 -13.21
CA VAL A 308 -26.51 5.77 -12.92
C VAL A 308 -26.67 4.88 -11.68
N GLN A 309 -26.31 3.61 -11.76
CA GLN A 309 -26.29 2.71 -10.62
C GLN A 309 -25.16 3.09 -9.65
N ILE A 310 -25.43 3.15 -8.35
CA ILE A 310 -24.45 3.63 -7.36
C ILE A 310 -24.28 2.59 -6.26
N ARG A 311 -23.03 2.19 -5.99
CA ARG A 311 -22.67 1.38 -4.82
C ARG A 311 -21.62 2.11 -3.98
N VAL A 312 -21.87 2.25 -2.69
CA VAL A 312 -21.03 3.02 -1.75
C VAL A 312 -20.72 2.16 -0.52
N GLY A 313 -19.43 1.97 -0.26
CA GLY A 313 -18.91 1.45 1.01
C GLY A 313 -18.30 2.57 1.86
N MET A 314 -18.68 2.65 3.13
CA MET A 314 -18.16 3.60 4.12
C MET A 314 -17.80 2.85 5.40
N ASP A 315 -16.70 3.19 6.07
CA ASP A 315 -16.29 2.52 7.31
C ASP A 315 -17.35 2.68 8.42
N ALA A 316 -17.83 1.56 8.99
CA ALA A 316 -18.86 1.57 10.02
C ALA A 316 -18.41 2.26 11.31
N GLY A 317 -17.15 2.06 11.72
CA GLY A 317 -16.59 2.68 12.92
C GLY A 317 -16.48 4.20 12.78
N VAL A 318 -16.11 4.69 11.60
CA VAL A 318 -16.09 6.13 11.32
C VAL A 318 -17.50 6.72 11.29
N ILE A 319 -18.48 6.03 10.70
CA ILE A 319 -19.89 6.46 10.73
C ILE A 319 -20.37 6.60 12.18
N GLU A 320 -20.03 5.66 13.06
CA GLU A 320 -20.42 5.73 14.47
C GLU A 320 -19.71 6.87 15.21
N ALA A 321 -18.41 7.04 14.98
CA ALA A 321 -17.59 7.99 15.71
C ALA A 321 -17.76 9.46 15.26
N ARG A 322 -18.17 9.72 14.01
CA ARG A 322 -18.22 11.06 13.41
C ARG A 322 -19.64 11.45 12.96
N PRO A 323 -20.34 12.35 13.69
CA PRO A 323 -21.70 12.76 13.36
C PRO A 323 -21.88 13.32 11.95
N GLU A 324 -20.89 14.05 11.44
CA GLU A 324 -20.88 14.59 10.07
C GLU A 324 -20.81 13.49 9.00
N VAL A 325 -20.03 12.42 9.24
CA VAL A 325 -19.95 11.26 8.34
C VAL A 325 -21.25 10.46 8.41
N LYS A 326 -21.83 10.31 9.60
CA LYS A 326 -23.15 9.71 9.78
C LYS A 326 -24.23 10.47 9.01
N ALA A 327 -24.22 11.80 9.02
CA ALA A 327 -25.17 12.60 8.27
C ALA A 327 -25.08 12.36 6.76
N ILE A 328 -23.86 12.26 6.21
CA ILE A 328 -23.64 11.89 4.80
C ILE A 328 -24.13 10.47 4.51
N TYR A 329 -23.80 9.50 5.37
CA TYR A 329 -24.25 8.13 5.23
C TYR A 329 -25.78 8.02 5.19
N GLU A 330 -26.49 8.64 6.13
CA GLU A 330 -27.96 8.62 6.18
C GLU A 330 -28.60 9.34 4.99
N LYS A 331 -28.00 10.47 4.55
CA LYS A 331 -28.42 11.18 3.34
C LYS A 331 -28.34 10.28 2.10
N LEU A 332 -27.21 9.56 1.93
CA LEU A 332 -27.02 8.62 0.84
C LEU A 332 -27.96 7.42 0.96
N LYS A 333 -28.07 6.78 2.13
CA LYS A 333 -28.94 5.62 2.35
C LYS A 333 -30.41 5.93 2.05
N THR A 334 -30.87 7.13 2.42
CA THR A 334 -32.23 7.61 2.13
C THR A 334 -32.43 7.90 0.64
N SER A 335 -31.45 8.55 0.00
CA SER A 335 -31.58 9.02 -1.39
C SER A 335 -31.28 7.96 -2.45
N LEU A 336 -30.53 6.92 -2.08
CA LEU A 336 -30.06 5.84 -2.95
C LEU A 336 -30.64 4.48 -2.51
N PRO A 337 -31.97 4.27 -2.63
CA PRO A 337 -32.60 3.08 -2.06
C PRO A 337 -32.29 1.82 -2.89
N GLU A 338 -32.09 0.69 -2.20
CA GLU A 338 -31.71 -0.60 -2.81
C GLU A 338 -32.74 -1.12 -3.82
N ARG A 339 -34.02 -0.83 -3.62
CA ARG A 339 -35.10 -1.16 -4.58
C ARG A 339 -34.91 -0.55 -5.98
N ARG A 340 -34.01 0.43 -6.14
CA ARG A 340 -33.64 1.05 -7.42
C ARG A 340 -32.29 0.56 -7.95
N GLY A 341 -31.72 -0.50 -7.34
CA GLY A 341 -30.44 -1.09 -7.73
C GLY A 341 -29.20 -0.40 -7.15
N HIS A 342 -29.37 0.63 -6.31
CA HIS A 342 -28.25 1.25 -5.58
C HIS A 342 -27.88 0.43 -4.34
N LYS A 343 -26.70 0.66 -3.75
CA LYS A 343 -26.35 0.10 -2.43
C LYS A 343 -25.52 1.12 -1.65
N VAL A 344 -25.87 1.32 -0.38
CA VAL A 344 -25.07 2.10 0.57
C VAL A 344 -24.86 1.20 1.78
N HIS A 345 -23.59 0.84 2.04
CA HIS A 345 -23.20 -0.17 3.00
C HIS A 345 -22.20 0.40 4.01
N ALA A 346 -22.53 0.25 5.29
CA ALA A 346 -21.59 0.47 6.39
C ALA A 346 -20.69 -0.76 6.49
N VAL A 347 -19.45 -0.62 6.03
CA VAL A 347 -18.43 -1.67 5.99
C VAL A 347 -17.94 -1.93 7.40
N ASP A 348 -18.24 -3.11 7.90
CA ASP A 348 -17.66 -3.63 9.14
C ASP A 348 -16.30 -4.29 8.81
N SER A 349 -15.21 -3.54 8.95
CA SER A 349 -13.86 -4.01 8.65
C SER A 349 -13.17 -4.57 9.89
N VAL A 350 -12.31 -5.59 9.74
CA VAL A 350 -11.53 -6.16 10.86
C VAL A 350 -10.55 -5.15 11.47
N SER A 351 -10.05 -4.21 10.68
CA SER A 351 -9.16 -3.14 11.15
C SER A 351 -9.70 -1.80 10.68
N LEU A 352 -9.41 -1.42 9.43
CA LEU A 352 -9.94 -0.20 8.83
C LEU A 352 -10.36 -0.47 7.38
N ASN A 353 -11.49 0.12 6.96
CA ASN A 353 -11.88 0.21 5.55
C ASN A 353 -11.12 1.34 4.85
N HIS A 354 -9.81 1.18 4.66
CA HIS A 354 -8.91 2.28 4.33
C HIS A 354 -8.67 2.51 2.81
N GLN A 355 -9.51 1.90 1.96
CA GLN A 355 -9.52 2.13 0.51
C GLN A 355 -9.98 3.55 0.17
N LYS A 356 -9.50 4.05 -0.97
CA LYS A 356 -9.78 5.41 -1.47
C LYS A 356 -9.96 5.37 -2.99
N LEU A 357 -10.95 4.59 -3.41
CA LEU A 357 -11.17 4.21 -4.80
C LEU A 357 -12.58 4.54 -5.26
N ILE A 358 -12.69 5.01 -6.50
CA ILE A 358 -13.95 5.16 -7.23
C ILE A 358 -13.74 4.54 -8.61
N ALA A 359 -14.61 3.63 -9.04
CA ALA A 359 -14.67 3.15 -10.41
C ALA A 359 -16.01 3.54 -11.04
N SER A 360 -16.01 3.77 -12.35
CA SER A 360 -17.23 4.05 -13.12
C SER A 360 -17.22 3.34 -14.47
N ASP A 361 -18.43 3.06 -14.96
CA ASP A 361 -18.70 2.60 -16.32
C ASP A 361 -17.90 1.35 -16.74
N TRP A 362 -17.60 0.44 -15.81
CA TRP A 362 -16.75 -0.74 -16.05
C TRP A 362 -17.40 -1.78 -16.98
N THR A 363 -18.72 -1.75 -17.18
CA THR A 363 -19.44 -2.58 -18.18
C THR A 363 -19.68 -1.88 -19.51
N LEU A 364 -19.25 -0.62 -19.68
CA LEU A 364 -19.34 0.11 -20.94
C LEU A 364 -17.98 0.07 -21.68
N PRO A 365 -17.88 -0.62 -22.83
CA PRO A 365 -16.63 -0.70 -23.58
C PRO A 365 -16.06 0.68 -23.92
N GLY A 366 -14.78 0.87 -23.61
CA GLY A 366 -14.04 2.10 -23.83
C GLY A 366 -14.36 3.23 -22.86
N LYS A 367 -15.22 3.02 -21.86
CA LYS A 367 -15.67 4.06 -20.92
C LYS A 367 -15.22 3.83 -19.48
N GLY A 368 -14.63 2.68 -19.16
CA GLY A 368 -14.19 2.37 -17.81
C GLY A 368 -13.16 3.38 -17.29
N ARG A 369 -13.38 3.86 -16.06
CA ARG A 369 -12.49 4.82 -15.39
C ARG A 369 -12.32 4.48 -13.92
N VAL A 370 -11.14 4.78 -13.39
CA VAL A 370 -10.80 4.62 -11.97
C VAL A 370 -10.20 5.92 -11.46
N LEU A 371 -10.71 6.43 -10.33
CA LEU A 371 -10.08 7.47 -9.54
C LEU A 371 -9.48 6.84 -8.28
N THR A 372 -8.21 7.13 -8.03
CA THR A 372 -7.48 6.70 -6.84
C THR A 372 -6.97 7.93 -6.09
N SER A 373 -6.93 7.87 -4.76
CA SER A 373 -6.57 9.02 -3.92
C SER A 373 -5.67 8.59 -2.76
N SER A 374 -4.71 9.45 -2.40
CA SER A 374 -3.96 9.28 -1.14
C SER A 374 -4.75 9.74 0.10
N GLY A 375 -5.78 10.56 -0.10
CA GLY A 375 -6.63 11.16 0.93
C GLY A 375 -8.07 10.66 0.92
N ASN A 376 -8.73 10.76 2.07
CA ASN A 376 -10.16 10.45 2.22
C ASN A 376 -11.04 11.53 1.57
N LEU A 377 -12.34 11.28 1.41
CA LEU A 377 -13.31 12.25 0.90
C LEU A 377 -13.76 13.21 2.02
N THR A 378 -12.78 13.82 2.68
CA THR A 378 -13.01 14.73 3.78
C THR A 378 -12.60 16.15 3.43
N HIS A 379 -13.22 17.12 4.08
CA HIS A 379 -12.81 18.52 4.04
C HIS A 379 -11.31 18.69 4.31
N SER A 380 -10.78 18.00 5.33
CA SER A 380 -9.36 17.98 5.64
C SER A 380 -8.47 17.40 4.53
N GLY A 381 -9.00 16.42 3.79
CA GLY A 381 -8.30 15.69 2.75
C GLY A 381 -8.28 16.39 1.41
N LEU A 382 -9.42 16.93 0.97
CA LEU A 382 -9.63 17.37 -0.42
C LEU A 382 -9.86 18.86 -0.58
N ASN A 383 -10.43 19.52 0.43
CA ASN A 383 -10.72 20.94 0.34
C ASN A 383 -9.40 21.70 0.34
N LEU A 384 -9.26 22.73 -0.50
CA LEU A 384 -8.07 23.59 -0.55
C LEU A 384 -7.74 24.27 0.80
N HIS A 385 -8.71 24.29 1.72
CA HIS A 385 -8.62 24.97 3.02
C HIS A 385 -8.50 24.02 4.22
N GLY A 386 -8.43 22.71 3.96
CA GLY A 386 -8.25 21.69 4.99
C GLY A 386 -9.31 21.73 6.09
N ASP A 387 -8.86 21.52 7.34
CA ASP A 387 -9.69 21.50 8.56
C ASP A 387 -10.45 22.82 8.81
N THR A 388 -10.02 23.92 8.19
CA THR A 388 -10.68 25.22 8.38
C THR A 388 -11.93 25.38 7.50
N SER A 389 -12.16 24.45 6.56
CA SER A 389 -13.09 24.64 5.45
C SER A 389 -14.57 24.62 5.83
N ASP A 390 -15.03 24.09 6.97
CA ASP A 390 -16.47 24.10 7.27
C ASP A 390 -16.83 24.26 8.76
N THR A 391 -16.67 23.21 9.56
CA THR A 391 -17.17 23.18 10.95
C THR A 391 -16.36 24.05 11.90
N THR A 392 -15.06 24.16 11.66
CA THR A 392 -14.13 24.90 12.51
C THR A 392 -14.36 26.41 12.45
N LEU A 393 -14.58 26.96 11.26
CA LEU A 393 -14.84 28.39 11.09
C LEU A 393 -16.17 28.79 11.72
N MET A 394 -17.22 28.00 11.52
CA MET A 394 -18.53 28.28 12.12
C MET A 394 -18.51 28.15 13.65
N LYS A 395 -17.84 27.12 14.19
CA LYS A 395 -17.59 27.02 15.64
C LYS A 395 -16.82 28.22 16.16
N THR A 396 -15.77 28.63 15.46
CA THR A 396 -14.96 29.80 15.82
C THR A 396 -15.79 31.09 15.82
N LEU A 397 -16.63 31.29 14.80
CA LEU A 397 -17.51 32.46 14.72
C LEU A 397 -18.52 32.45 15.87
N LEU A 398 -19.12 31.30 16.18
CA LEU A 398 -20.06 31.15 17.30
C LEU A 398 -19.38 31.38 18.67
N GLU A 399 -18.15 30.93 18.85
CA GLU A 399 -17.37 31.16 20.07
C GLU A 399 -16.97 32.64 20.20
N ALA A 400 -16.52 33.26 19.12
CA ALA A 400 -16.19 34.68 19.09
C ALA A 400 -17.42 35.55 19.35
N GLU A 401 -18.60 35.18 18.82
CA GLU A 401 -19.87 35.84 19.12
C GLU A 401 -20.23 35.78 20.60
N LYS A 402 -20.10 34.59 21.21
CA LYS A 402 -20.37 34.38 22.63
C LYS A 402 -19.45 35.22 23.51
N GLU A 403 -18.18 35.30 23.17
CA GLU A 403 -17.18 36.06 23.93
C GLU A 403 -17.36 37.57 23.79
N LEU A 404 -17.58 38.05 22.56
CA LEU A 404 -17.76 39.47 22.27
C LEU A 404 -19.17 39.98 22.61
N GLN A 405 -20.04 39.12 23.16
CA GLN A 405 -21.46 39.41 23.43
C GLN A 405 -22.20 39.92 22.18
N LEU A 406 -21.80 39.43 21.01
CA LEU A 406 -22.39 39.83 19.74
C LEU A 406 -23.58 38.93 19.41
N GLN A 407 -24.69 39.55 19.05
CA GLN A 407 -25.81 38.85 18.43
C GLN A 407 -25.74 39.06 16.93
N ILE A 408 -25.05 38.16 16.22
CA ILE A 408 -25.07 38.17 14.75
C ILE A 408 -26.35 37.44 14.30
N PRO A 409 -27.26 38.11 13.57
CA PRO A 409 -28.43 37.48 12.99
C PRO A 409 -28.05 36.27 12.13
N GLN A 410 -28.84 35.18 12.21
CA GLN A 410 -28.54 33.92 11.51
C GLN A 410 -28.34 34.10 9.99
N ASN A 411 -29.10 34.99 9.35
CA ASN A 411 -28.95 35.30 7.93
C ASN A 411 -27.59 35.94 7.60
N LEU A 412 -27.04 36.76 8.49
CA LEU A 412 -25.71 37.35 8.31
C LEU A 412 -24.60 36.34 8.62
N ARG A 413 -24.81 35.40 9.55
CA ARG A 413 -23.90 34.25 9.72
C ARG A 413 -23.78 33.44 8.43
N THR A 414 -24.92 33.11 7.81
CA THR A 414 -24.95 32.41 6.52
C THR A 414 -24.27 33.22 5.41
N GLU A 415 -24.44 34.56 5.40
CA GLU A 415 -23.78 35.43 4.42
C GLU A 415 -22.26 35.51 4.62
N LEU A 416 -21.77 35.64 5.87
CA LEU A 416 -20.34 35.61 6.21
C LEU A 416 -19.72 34.26 5.86
N PHE A 417 -20.41 33.17 6.18
CA PHE A 417 -20.01 31.82 5.81
C PHE A 417 -19.88 31.69 4.29
N ARG A 418 -20.92 32.11 3.55
CA ARG A 418 -20.90 32.08 2.08
C ARG A 418 -19.78 32.93 1.48
N ILE A 419 -19.55 34.15 1.97
CA ILE A 419 -18.44 34.99 1.51
C ILE A 419 -17.09 34.34 1.77
N THR A 420 -16.94 33.68 2.92
CA THR A 420 -15.73 32.95 3.25
C THR A 420 -15.54 31.73 2.34
N GLN A 421 -16.61 30.97 2.06
CA GLN A 421 -16.57 29.88 1.08
C GLN A 421 -16.27 30.36 -0.34
N ASP A 422 -16.91 31.45 -0.77
CA ASP A 422 -16.72 32.03 -2.10
C ASP A 422 -15.29 32.56 -2.28
N PHE A 423 -14.71 33.21 -1.26
CA PHE A 423 -13.32 33.64 -1.29
C PHE A 423 -12.36 32.46 -1.34
N ARG A 424 -12.65 31.43 -0.54
CA ARG A 424 -11.92 30.17 -0.51
C ARG A 424 -11.92 29.44 -1.85
N LYS A 425 -13.02 29.45 -2.60
CA LYS A 425 -13.11 28.82 -3.92
C LYS A 425 -12.25 29.48 -4.99
N GLN A 426 -11.80 30.72 -4.80
CA GLN A 426 -11.17 31.51 -5.86
C GLN A 426 -9.69 31.16 -6.14
N LYS A 427 -8.99 30.36 -5.33
CA LYS A 427 -7.58 30.02 -5.63
C LYS A 427 -7.07 28.69 -5.05
N GLY A 428 -6.32 27.97 -5.88
CA GLY A 428 -5.77 26.63 -5.61
C GLY A 428 -4.41 26.57 -4.93
N ASP A 429 -3.61 27.65 -4.88
CA ASP A 429 -2.26 27.62 -4.31
C ASP A 429 -2.19 27.89 -2.79
N GLY A 430 -3.32 28.18 -2.16
CA GLY A 430 -3.40 28.50 -0.72
C GLY A 430 -2.75 29.82 -0.32
N VAL A 431 -2.25 30.62 -1.27
CA VAL A 431 -1.58 31.90 -1.00
C VAL A 431 -2.38 33.04 -1.67
N TYR A 432 -3.19 33.71 -0.85
CA TYR A 432 -3.93 34.90 -1.25
C TYR A 432 -2.99 36.10 -1.37
N SER A 433 -2.98 36.74 -2.54
CA SER A 433 -2.32 38.03 -2.74
C SER A 433 -2.98 39.12 -1.89
N GLU A 434 -2.24 40.18 -1.60
CA GLU A 434 -2.75 41.31 -0.81
C GLU A 434 -4.04 41.93 -1.41
N PRO A 435 -4.16 42.16 -2.74
CA PRO A 435 -5.41 42.65 -3.32
C PRO A 435 -6.62 41.71 -3.12
N GLU A 436 -6.40 40.40 -3.14
CA GLU A 436 -7.45 39.40 -2.92
C GLU A 436 -7.89 39.40 -1.46
N ARG A 437 -6.93 39.43 -0.52
CA ARG A 437 -7.22 39.62 0.91
C ARG A 437 -8.04 40.88 1.12
N GLN A 438 -7.69 41.99 0.48
CA GLN A 438 -8.45 43.23 0.56
C GLN A 438 -9.86 43.10 -0.03
N ALA A 439 -10.03 42.42 -1.17
CA ALA A 439 -11.35 42.18 -1.77
C ALA A 439 -12.24 41.32 -0.88
N PHE A 440 -11.68 40.32 -0.20
CA PHE A 440 -12.36 39.52 0.81
C PHE A 440 -12.81 40.35 2.00
N PHE A 441 -11.88 41.09 2.61
CA PHE A 441 -12.22 41.93 3.76
C PHE A 441 -13.24 43.00 3.39
N LYS A 442 -13.20 43.55 2.18
CA LYS A 442 -14.24 44.47 1.71
C LYS A 442 -15.63 43.81 1.64
N LYS A 443 -15.72 42.55 1.21
CA LYS A 443 -16.99 41.80 1.25
C LYS A 443 -17.45 41.56 2.68
N ILE A 444 -16.53 41.24 3.60
CA ILE A 444 -16.85 41.10 5.02
C ILE A 444 -17.29 42.45 5.61
N GLU A 445 -16.63 43.56 5.28
CA GLU A 445 -17.00 44.93 5.69
C GLU A 445 -18.45 45.24 5.32
N LEU A 446 -18.87 44.87 4.11
CA LEU A 446 -20.25 45.06 3.64
C LEU A 446 -21.28 44.25 4.45
N VAL A 447 -20.92 43.06 4.92
CA VAL A 447 -21.80 42.25 5.78
C VAL A 447 -21.76 42.73 7.22
N ALA A 448 -20.58 43.08 7.73
CA ALA A 448 -20.41 43.63 9.06
C ALA A 448 -21.20 44.93 9.23
N ALA A 449 -21.24 45.80 8.21
CA ALA A 449 -22.04 47.02 8.22
C ALA A 449 -23.56 46.80 8.43
N LYS A 450 -24.07 45.57 8.22
CA LYS A 450 -25.46 45.18 8.50
C LYS A 450 -25.69 44.74 9.96
N ILE A 451 -24.64 44.61 10.76
CA ILE A 451 -24.67 44.23 12.17
C ILE A 451 -24.64 45.52 13.02
N ASN A 452 -25.45 45.60 14.08
CA ASN A 452 -25.30 46.67 15.08
C ASN A 452 -23.89 46.56 15.71
N ASN A 453 -23.12 47.66 15.71
CA ASN A 453 -21.68 47.67 16.07
C ASN A 453 -20.79 46.86 15.10
N GLY A 454 -21.19 46.78 13.83
CA GLY A 454 -20.49 46.11 12.75
C GLY A 454 -19.02 46.50 12.58
N PRO A 455 -18.68 47.79 12.54
CA PRO A 455 -17.29 48.24 12.42
C PRO A 455 -16.39 47.78 13.58
N GLU A 456 -16.86 47.84 14.84
CA GLU A 456 -16.08 47.33 15.98
C GLU A 456 -15.94 45.81 15.94
N THR A 457 -17.04 45.11 15.59
CA THR A 457 -17.06 43.65 15.42
C THR A 457 -16.04 43.19 14.40
N LEU A 458 -16.00 43.84 13.24
CA LEU A 458 -15.05 43.49 12.19
C LEU A 458 -13.61 43.83 12.58
N LYS A 459 -13.40 44.99 13.22
CA LYS A 459 -12.08 45.36 13.74
C LYS A 459 -11.55 44.31 14.73
N ALA A 460 -12.44 43.70 15.53
CA ALA A 460 -12.10 42.61 16.44
C ALA A 460 -11.85 41.27 15.71
N LEU A 461 -12.66 40.92 14.70
CA LEU A 461 -12.58 39.63 13.99
C LEU A 461 -11.50 39.59 12.89
N LYS A 462 -11.15 40.72 12.29
CA LYS A 462 -10.23 40.78 11.14
C LYS A 462 -8.88 40.09 11.41
N PRO A 463 -8.15 40.36 12.51
CA PRO A 463 -6.88 39.69 12.78
C PRO A 463 -7.03 38.17 12.92
N THR A 464 -8.16 37.72 13.49
CA THR A 464 -8.48 36.30 13.61
C THR A 464 -8.70 35.65 12.25
N LEU A 465 -9.47 36.29 11.37
CA LEU A 465 -9.75 35.78 10.03
C LEU A 465 -8.50 35.77 9.16
N GLU A 466 -7.65 36.81 9.24
CA GLU A 466 -6.33 36.85 8.60
C GLU A 466 -5.48 35.66 9.04
N LYS A 467 -5.39 35.46 10.35
CA LYS A 467 -4.62 34.38 10.95
C LYS A 467 -5.16 33.00 10.56
N LEU A 468 -6.47 32.79 10.56
CA LEU A 468 -7.09 31.53 10.13
C LEU A 468 -6.78 31.19 8.67
N MET A 469 -6.73 32.20 7.79
CA MET A 469 -6.35 31.99 6.39
C MET A 469 -4.90 31.53 6.25
N ASP A 470 -3.98 32.06 7.06
CA ASP A 470 -2.57 31.64 7.04
C ASP A 470 -2.35 30.20 7.56
N TYR A 471 -3.31 29.65 8.33
CA TYR A 471 -3.26 28.27 8.85
C TYR A 471 -4.15 27.28 8.10
N SER A 472 -4.86 27.76 7.08
CA SER A 472 -5.79 26.99 6.26
C SER A 472 -5.04 26.15 5.22
N VAL A 473 -4.29 25.16 5.69
CA VAL A 473 -3.50 24.26 4.84
C VAL A 473 -4.19 22.89 4.80
N PRO A 474 -4.46 22.33 3.62
CA PRO A 474 -5.06 21.02 3.51
C PRO A 474 -4.06 19.91 3.85
N ASN A 475 -4.56 18.72 4.13
CA ASN A 475 -3.69 17.55 4.12
C ASN A 475 -3.11 17.40 2.70
N ALA A 476 -1.79 17.27 2.60
CA ALA A 476 -1.11 17.12 1.32
C ALA A 476 -1.50 15.77 0.70
N ASN A 477 -2.24 15.83 -0.39
CA ASN A 477 -2.84 14.69 -1.08
C ASN A 477 -2.74 14.82 -2.58
N HIS A 478 -2.93 13.68 -3.26
CA HIS A 478 -3.00 13.61 -4.70
C HIS A 478 -4.02 12.57 -5.14
N MET A 479 -4.48 12.74 -6.38
CA MET A 479 -5.40 11.85 -7.06
C MET A 479 -4.90 11.52 -8.45
N VAL A 480 -5.24 10.32 -8.90
CA VAL A 480 -5.00 9.90 -10.28
C VAL A 480 -6.27 9.31 -10.86
N ILE A 481 -6.64 9.78 -12.05
CA ILE A 481 -7.74 9.22 -12.84
C ILE A 481 -7.13 8.41 -13.99
N TYR A 482 -7.45 7.12 -14.03
CA TYR A 482 -7.08 6.20 -15.09
C TYR A 482 -8.27 5.92 -15.99
N HIS A 483 -8.07 5.99 -17.31
CA HIS A 483 -9.04 5.55 -18.30
C HIS A 483 -8.65 4.14 -18.77
N SER A 484 -9.30 3.11 -18.21
CA SER A 484 -9.02 1.69 -18.48
C SER A 484 -10.22 0.84 -18.07
N ASP A 485 -10.70 0.00 -18.99
CA ASP A 485 -11.83 -0.89 -18.70
C ASP A 485 -11.41 -2.01 -17.76
N SER A 486 -10.26 -2.64 -18.00
CA SER A 486 -9.80 -3.75 -17.15
C SER A 486 -9.44 -3.28 -15.75
N PHE A 487 -8.91 -2.05 -15.59
CA PHE A 487 -8.69 -1.49 -14.26
C PHE A 487 -10.01 -1.20 -13.55
N ALA A 488 -10.99 -0.62 -14.25
CA ALA A 488 -12.31 -0.35 -13.66
C ALA A 488 -13.03 -1.66 -13.27
N GLN A 489 -12.89 -2.71 -14.08
CA GLN A 489 -13.42 -4.05 -13.79
C GLN A 489 -12.69 -4.71 -12.61
N LEU A 490 -11.37 -4.55 -12.49
CA LEU A 490 -10.60 -5.01 -11.32
C LEU A 490 -11.01 -4.26 -10.05
N VAL A 491 -11.16 -2.94 -10.09
CA VAL A 491 -11.61 -2.18 -8.91
C VAL A 491 -13.03 -2.58 -8.53
N ASN A 492 -13.94 -2.71 -9.50
CA ASN A 492 -15.25 -3.30 -9.26
C ASN A 492 -15.14 -4.68 -8.61
N HIS A 493 -14.23 -5.53 -9.11
CA HIS A 493 -13.97 -6.86 -8.58
C HIS A 493 -13.67 -6.85 -7.10
N GLU A 494 -12.70 -6.04 -6.70
CA GLU A 494 -12.25 -5.93 -5.32
C GLU A 494 -13.29 -5.26 -4.43
N LEU A 495 -13.89 -4.16 -4.86
CA LEU A 495 -14.87 -3.44 -4.05
C LEU A 495 -16.16 -4.25 -3.83
N SER A 496 -16.53 -5.13 -4.75
CA SER A 496 -17.70 -6.02 -4.59
C SER A 496 -17.49 -7.04 -3.46
N LYS A 497 -16.25 -7.45 -3.16
CA LYS A 497 -15.96 -8.34 -2.02
C LYS A 497 -16.32 -7.66 -0.69
N THR A 498 -16.00 -6.38 -0.58
CA THR A 498 -16.30 -5.57 0.60
C THR A 498 -17.79 -5.21 0.65
N ILE A 499 -18.33 -4.67 -0.43
CA ILE A 499 -19.66 -4.04 -0.45
C ILE A 499 -20.78 -5.07 -0.64
N ASP A 500 -20.60 -6.04 -1.54
CA ASP A 500 -21.67 -6.98 -1.91
C ASP A 500 -21.57 -8.29 -1.14
N LEU A 501 -20.36 -8.79 -0.91
CA LEU A 501 -20.11 -10.05 -0.23
C LEU A 501 -19.75 -9.89 1.26
N GLU A 502 -19.60 -8.65 1.72
CA GLU A 502 -19.37 -8.30 3.14
C GLU A 502 -18.19 -9.08 3.74
N MET A 503 -17.12 -9.25 2.96
CA MET A 503 -15.89 -9.94 3.35
C MET A 503 -15.05 -9.08 4.30
N LYS A 504 -14.32 -9.72 5.22
CA LYS A 504 -13.64 -9.05 6.35
C LYS A 504 -12.29 -9.70 6.65
N GLY A 505 -11.22 -8.90 6.68
CA GLY A 505 -9.90 -9.27 7.22
C GLY A 505 -9.17 -10.42 6.52
N LYS A 506 -8.05 -10.84 7.13
CA LYS A 506 -7.23 -11.98 6.65
C LYS A 506 -7.80 -13.34 7.06
N ALA A 507 -8.56 -13.39 8.16
CA ALA A 507 -9.08 -14.60 8.78
C ALA A 507 -10.52 -14.36 9.30
N GLY A 508 -11.19 -15.42 9.76
CA GLY A 508 -12.57 -15.42 10.25
C GLY A 508 -13.51 -16.24 9.37
N ASP A 509 -14.82 -16.01 9.51
CA ASP A 509 -15.88 -16.75 8.80
C ASP A 509 -16.09 -16.31 7.36
N ASN A 510 -15.61 -15.11 6.99
CA ASN A 510 -15.73 -14.55 5.64
C ASN A 510 -14.47 -13.75 5.21
N PRO A 511 -13.28 -14.38 5.21
CA PRO A 511 -12.02 -13.70 4.96
C PRO A 511 -11.82 -13.37 3.48
N TYR A 512 -11.07 -12.31 3.17
CA TYR A 512 -10.67 -12.03 1.79
C TYR A 512 -9.84 -13.18 1.22
N PRO A 513 -10.11 -13.62 -0.03
CA PRO A 513 -9.28 -14.62 -0.67
C PRO A 513 -7.91 -14.02 -1.02
N TYR A 514 -6.87 -14.87 -1.05
CA TYR A 514 -5.56 -14.45 -1.52
C TYR A 514 -5.62 -14.00 -2.98
N SER A 515 -5.14 -12.78 -3.24
CA SER A 515 -5.07 -12.20 -4.59
C SER A 515 -3.61 -11.90 -4.98
N SER A 516 -3.37 -11.73 -6.27
CA SER A 516 -2.03 -11.49 -6.83
C SER A 516 -1.76 -10.00 -7.04
N ILE A 517 -0.62 -9.69 -7.63
CA ILE A 517 -0.30 -8.37 -8.17
C ILE A 517 -0.82 -8.32 -9.60
N TYR A 518 -1.62 -7.31 -9.93
CA TYR A 518 -2.19 -7.13 -11.26
C TYR A 518 -1.39 -6.11 -12.05
N LYS A 519 -0.95 -6.47 -13.26
CA LYS A 519 -0.24 -5.56 -14.17
C LYS A 519 -1.16 -5.07 -15.28
N ILE A 520 -1.26 -3.76 -15.44
CA ILE A 520 -2.06 -3.11 -16.49
C ILE A 520 -1.16 -2.12 -17.21
N CYS A 521 -0.95 -2.29 -18.51
CA CYS A 521 -0.09 -1.43 -19.31
C CYS A 521 -0.88 -0.39 -20.12
N ARG A 522 -0.21 0.70 -20.49
CA ARG A 522 -0.74 1.65 -21.45
C ARG A 522 -0.92 0.98 -22.81
N THR A 523 -1.94 1.41 -23.52
CA THR A 523 -2.25 0.93 -24.88
C THR A 523 -1.13 1.19 -25.89
N ASN A 524 -0.34 2.25 -25.66
CA ASN A 524 0.84 2.59 -26.46
C ASN A 524 2.14 1.88 -26.00
N GLY A 525 2.08 1.06 -24.95
CA GLY A 525 3.24 0.34 -24.40
C GLY A 525 4.25 1.17 -23.60
N THR A 526 4.01 2.48 -23.36
CA THR A 526 5.03 3.37 -22.76
C THR A 526 5.11 3.33 -21.24
N GLY A 527 4.31 2.51 -20.57
CA GLY A 527 4.29 2.40 -19.12
C GLY A 527 3.25 1.40 -18.63
N CYS A 528 3.40 0.96 -17.38
CA CYS A 528 2.45 0.05 -16.74
C CYS A 528 2.22 0.44 -15.28
N ILE A 529 1.09 0.04 -14.73
CA ILE A 529 0.84 0.02 -13.29
C ILE A 529 0.76 -1.41 -12.79
N PHE A 530 1.17 -1.60 -11.54
CA PHE A 530 1.05 -2.81 -10.75
C PHE A 530 0.17 -2.48 -9.55
N VAL A 531 -0.91 -3.23 -9.39
CA VAL A 531 -1.92 -2.98 -8.36
C VAL A 531 -2.05 -4.19 -7.48
N SER A 532 -2.17 -3.98 -6.17
CA SER A 532 -2.52 -5.01 -5.20
C SER A 532 -3.40 -4.43 -4.10
N PHE A 533 -4.17 -5.27 -3.42
CA PHE A 533 -5.19 -4.87 -2.44
C PHE A 533 -4.98 -5.64 -1.14
N SER A 534 -4.91 -4.96 0.00
CA SER A 534 -4.97 -5.64 1.30
C SER A 534 -6.43 -5.76 1.75
N PRO A 535 -6.76 -6.72 2.64
CA PRO A 535 -5.89 -7.81 3.12
C PRO A 535 -5.67 -8.92 2.07
N ASN A 536 -4.62 -9.72 2.24
CA ASN A 536 -4.30 -10.92 1.44
C ASN A 536 -3.91 -10.74 -0.05
N GLY A 537 -3.90 -9.52 -0.60
CA GLY A 537 -3.30 -9.28 -1.92
C GLY A 537 -1.78 -9.29 -1.91
N GLY A 538 -1.18 -9.51 -3.08
CA GLY A 538 0.26 -9.80 -3.17
C GLY A 538 0.65 -11.01 -2.32
N TYR A 539 -0.27 -11.98 -2.21
CA TYR A 539 -0.15 -13.16 -1.33
C TYR A 539 -0.03 -12.83 0.15
N GLY A 540 -0.54 -11.66 0.59
CA GLY A 540 -0.52 -11.23 1.99
C GLY A 540 0.64 -10.30 2.34
N GLU A 541 1.62 -10.14 1.45
CA GLU A 541 2.88 -9.44 1.70
C GLU A 541 3.14 -8.33 0.67
N ILE A 542 2.24 -7.35 0.61
CA ILE A 542 2.34 -6.20 -0.31
C ILE A 542 3.66 -5.44 -0.16
N ASN A 543 4.24 -5.39 1.04
CA ASN A 543 5.50 -4.68 1.29
C ASN A 543 6.69 -5.32 0.55
N LEU A 544 6.66 -6.63 0.28
CA LEU A 544 7.71 -7.31 -0.51
C LEU A 544 7.76 -6.81 -1.96
N LEU A 545 6.64 -6.39 -2.54
CA LEU A 545 6.64 -5.77 -3.87
C LEU A 545 7.53 -4.52 -3.88
N LEU A 546 7.37 -3.64 -2.88
CA LEU A 546 8.16 -2.42 -2.76
C LEU A 546 9.64 -2.72 -2.49
N ALA A 547 9.92 -3.66 -1.57
CA ALA A 547 11.28 -4.10 -1.29
C ALA A 547 11.98 -4.62 -2.56
N ASN A 548 11.30 -5.47 -3.33
CA ASN A 548 11.83 -6.01 -4.58
C ASN A 548 12.11 -4.91 -5.62
N LEU A 549 11.24 -3.91 -5.75
CA LEU A 549 11.47 -2.78 -6.65
C LEU A 549 12.69 -1.96 -6.22
N ILE A 550 12.88 -1.76 -4.91
CA ILE A 550 14.06 -1.10 -4.35
C ILE A 550 15.31 -1.90 -4.71
N HIS A 551 15.36 -3.22 -4.49
CA HIS A 551 16.54 -4.02 -4.82
C HIS A 551 16.92 -4.01 -6.31
N HIS A 552 15.93 -4.09 -7.21
CA HIS A 552 16.20 -4.38 -8.62
C HIS A 552 16.24 -3.16 -9.53
N ILE A 553 15.65 -2.03 -9.11
CA ILE A 553 15.55 -0.85 -9.97
C ILE A 553 16.58 0.19 -9.53
N PRO A 554 17.55 0.53 -10.39
CA PRO A 554 18.58 1.50 -10.06
C PRO A 554 18.03 2.92 -10.02
N GLY A 555 18.76 3.81 -9.35
CA GLY A 555 18.49 5.24 -9.32
C GLY A 555 18.15 5.77 -7.92
N ASN A 556 18.06 7.09 -7.83
CA ASN A 556 17.80 7.79 -6.58
C ASN A 556 16.43 7.43 -6.02
N ILE A 557 16.33 7.34 -4.69
CA ILE A 557 15.10 7.01 -3.99
C ILE A 557 14.60 8.27 -3.28
N ASN A 558 13.39 8.70 -3.61
CA ASN A 558 12.71 9.79 -2.91
C ASN A 558 11.44 9.29 -2.24
N MET A 559 11.16 9.71 -1.02
CA MET A 559 9.98 9.27 -0.27
C MET A 559 9.24 10.43 0.43
N LEU A 560 7.91 10.45 0.31
CA LEU A 560 7.02 11.20 1.21
C LEU A 560 6.10 10.21 1.89
N GLN A 561 6.17 10.07 3.21
CA GLN A 561 5.34 9.08 3.90
C GLN A 561 4.59 9.67 5.09
N PHE A 562 3.30 9.35 5.13
CA PHE A 562 2.46 9.60 6.29
C PHE A 562 2.84 8.70 7.46
N ALA A 563 2.99 7.39 7.23
CA ALA A 563 3.44 6.42 8.23
C ALA A 563 4.36 5.37 7.57
N PHE A 564 5.45 5.01 8.25
CA PHE A 564 6.44 4.06 7.75
C PHE A 564 6.94 3.14 8.87
N SER A 565 6.61 1.85 8.79
CA SER A 565 7.02 0.84 9.76
C SER A 565 7.41 -0.52 9.15
N SER A 566 7.29 -0.72 7.84
CA SER A 566 7.56 -2.02 7.19
C SER A 566 9.02 -2.42 7.36
N LYS A 567 9.23 -3.68 7.78
CA LYS A 567 10.57 -4.24 7.93
C LYS A 567 11.22 -4.53 6.57
N GLU A 568 10.48 -5.10 5.63
CA GLU A 568 10.96 -5.52 4.31
C GLU A 568 11.44 -4.30 3.52
N VAL A 569 10.65 -3.22 3.52
CA VAL A 569 11.02 -1.96 2.85
C VAL A 569 12.23 -1.32 3.53
N TYR A 570 12.31 -1.37 4.87
CA TYR A 570 13.47 -0.86 5.61
C TYR A 570 14.77 -1.59 5.23
N GLU A 571 14.75 -2.93 5.22
CA GLU A 571 15.91 -3.74 4.89
C GLU A 571 16.37 -3.49 3.44
N ALA A 572 15.43 -3.40 2.50
CA ALA A 572 15.73 -3.05 1.11
C ALA A 572 16.35 -1.65 0.96
N LEU A 573 15.87 -0.67 1.74
CA LEU A 573 16.47 0.67 1.76
C LEU A 573 17.89 0.66 2.32
N LEU A 574 18.16 -0.10 3.39
CA LEU A 574 19.52 -0.20 3.93
C LEU A 574 20.50 -0.75 2.89
N GLU A 575 20.12 -1.80 2.17
CA GLU A 575 20.96 -2.37 1.11
C GLU A 575 21.17 -1.35 -0.02
N ALA A 576 20.11 -0.76 -0.53
CA ALA A 576 20.18 0.26 -1.59
C ALA A 576 21.05 1.47 -1.20
N ILE A 577 20.98 1.90 0.05
CA ILE A 577 21.70 3.09 0.54
C ILE A 577 23.16 2.78 0.83
N TYR A 578 23.43 1.72 1.59
CA TYR A 578 24.77 1.44 2.12
C TYR A 578 25.59 0.49 1.27
N GLU A 579 24.96 -0.46 0.57
CA GLU A 579 25.65 -1.40 -0.32
C GLU A 579 25.75 -0.86 -1.75
N ASP A 580 24.67 -0.28 -2.27
CA ASP A 580 24.63 0.25 -3.64
C ASP A 580 24.99 1.73 -3.75
N ASN A 581 25.22 2.41 -2.61
CA ASN A 581 25.56 3.83 -2.53
C ASN A 581 24.57 4.74 -3.29
N ARG A 582 23.27 4.43 -3.20
CA ARG A 582 22.22 5.21 -3.86
C ARG A 582 21.85 6.42 -3.02
N GLU A 583 21.53 7.52 -3.68
CA GLU A 583 21.02 8.69 -3.00
C GLU A 583 19.60 8.42 -2.48
N PHE A 584 19.39 8.73 -1.20
CA PHE A 584 18.09 8.65 -0.53
C PHE A 584 17.71 10.00 0.05
N ARG A 585 16.49 10.45 -0.26
CA ARG A 585 15.88 11.65 0.32
C ARG A 585 14.48 11.31 0.80
N SER A 586 14.09 11.79 1.97
CA SER A 586 12.79 11.45 2.54
C SER A 586 12.21 12.57 3.38
N VAL A 587 10.88 12.69 3.37
CA VAL A 587 10.10 13.56 4.25
C VAL A 587 9.01 12.74 4.92
N GLY A 588 9.02 12.68 6.25
CA GLY A 588 8.02 11.98 7.05
C GLY A 588 7.08 12.92 7.79
N GLU A 589 5.80 12.56 7.89
CA GLU A 589 4.85 13.31 8.72
C GLU A 589 5.27 13.27 10.20
N ALA A 590 5.53 14.43 10.81
CA ALA A 590 6.31 14.52 12.05
C ALA A 590 5.79 13.66 13.22
N PRO A 591 4.47 13.58 13.51
CA PRO A 591 3.95 12.69 14.54
C PRO A 591 4.31 11.20 14.35
N PHE A 592 4.31 10.72 13.11
CA PHE A 592 4.59 9.32 12.80
C PHE A 592 6.09 9.09 12.59
N ALA A 593 6.77 10.01 11.90
CA ALA A 593 8.21 9.95 11.66
C ALA A 593 9.01 9.91 12.97
N LEU A 594 8.51 10.55 14.04
CA LEU A 594 9.13 10.56 15.37
C LEU A 594 8.54 9.52 16.34
N SER A 595 7.68 8.61 15.88
CA SER A 595 7.13 7.53 16.71
C SER A 595 8.15 6.42 16.97
N TYR A 596 8.00 5.66 18.07
CA TYR A 596 9.02 4.68 18.49
C TYR A 596 9.21 3.51 17.52
N TRP A 597 8.16 3.17 16.77
CA TRP A 597 8.18 2.15 15.73
C TRP A 597 8.65 2.69 14.36
N SER A 598 8.89 4.00 14.25
CA SER A 598 9.17 4.67 12.97
C SER A 598 10.48 4.19 12.34
N VAL A 599 10.39 3.77 11.07
CA VAL A 599 11.58 3.44 10.28
C VAL A 599 12.43 4.68 10.00
N PHE A 600 11.85 5.89 9.99
CA PHE A 600 12.64 7.12 9.80
C PHE A 600 13.70 7.30 10.88
N LEU A 601 13.35 7.02 12.16
CA LEU A 601 14.30 7.07 13.26
C LEU A 601 15.37 5.99 13.09
N LYS A 602 14.97 4.75 12.76
CA LYS A 602 15.90 3.63 12.56
C LYS A 602 16.92 3.92 11.46
N LEU A 603 16.48 4.45 10.31
CA LEU A 603 17.37 4.85 9.21
C LEU A 603 18.33 5.98 9.61
N ALA A 604 17.91 6.85 10.53
CA ALA A 604 18.74 7.89 11.09
C ALA A 604 19.63 7.42 12.26
N GLY A 605 19.69 6.10 12.52
CA GLY A 605 20.43 5.52 13.64
C GLY A 605 19.89 5.96 15.01
N ILE A 606 18.60 6.28 15.11
CA ILE A 606 17.94 6.75 16.33
C ILE A 606 16.96 5.69 16.84
N LYS A 607 17.00 5.42 18.13
CA LYS A 607 16.03 4.59 18.86
C LYS A 607 15.21 5.47 19.81
N ARG A 608 13.90 5.24 19.85
CA ARG A 608 13.00 5.78 20.89
C ARG A 608 12.44 4.61 21.70
N PRO A 609 12.45 4.67 23.03
CA PRO A 609 11.90 3.62 23.88
C PRO A 609 10.44 3.32 23.55
N SER A 610 10.06 2.05 23.59
CA SER A 610 8.67 1.64 23.58
C SER A 610 7.96 2.13 24.85
N PRO A 611 6.61 2.21 24.87
CA PRO A 611 5.86 2.52 26.08
C PRO A 611 6.27 1.65 27.29
N GLN A 612 6.40 0.33 27.10
CA GLN A 612 6.82 -0.60 28.14
C GLN A 612 8.24 -0.32 28.64
N GLN A 613 9.17 0.04 27.74
CA GLN A 613 10.53 0.41 28.13
C GLN A 613 10.55 1.68 28.99
N LYS A 614 9.63 2.63 28.75
CA LYS A 614 9.52 3.84 29.59
C LYS A 614 8.99 3.51 30.97
N GLU A 615 7.93 2.69 31.05
CA GLU A 615 7.37 2.24 32.32
C GLU A 615 8.43 1.52 33.17
N ASN A 616 9.24 0.66 32.55
CA ASN A 616 10.27 -0.11 33.25
C ASN A 616 11.51 0.70 33.63
N SER A 617 11.91 1.68 32.81
CA SER A 617 13.13 2.45 33.06
C SER A 617 12.89 3.69 33.94
N GLY A 618 11.65 4.18 34.04
CA GLY A 618 11.35 5.48 34.62
C GLY A 618 11.96 6.65 33.84
N VAL A 619 12.54 6.37 32.66
CA VAL A 619 13.20 7.35 31.82
C VAL A 619 12.16 7.92 30.86
N GLU A 620 12.05 9.26 30.83
CA GLU A 620 11.16 9.99 29.92
C GLU A 620 11.51 9.73 28.44
N ASP A 621 10.77 10.35 27.52
CA ASP A 621 10.73 10.18 26.05
C ASP A 621 12.06 10.42 25.28
N PHE A 622 13.20 9.97 25.79
CA PHE A 622 14.52 10.24 25.22
C PHE A 622 14.85 9.35 24.04
N TYR A 623 15.46 9.95 23.04
CA TYR A 623 16.00 9.25 21.88
C TYR A 623 17.49 8.99 22.08
N TYR A 624 17.97 7.81 21.67
CA TYR A 624 19.37 7.40 21.75
C TYR A 624 19.89 7.05 20.37
N ILE A 625 21.18 7.27 20.14
CA ILE A 625 21.84 6.76 18.95
C ILE A 625 21.95 5.24 19.11
N ASP A 626 21.46 4.50 18.13
CA ASP A 626 21.60 3.06 18.08
C ASP A 626 23.09 2.70 18.03
N GLU A 627 23.54 1.85 18.93
CA GLU A 627 24.94 1.42 19.01
C GLU A 627 25.43 0.81 17.69
N ASN A 628 24.52 0.20 16.92
CA ASN A 628 24.79 -0.31 15.57
C ASN A 628 25.18 0.79 14.57
N PHE A 629 24.95 2.06 14.89
CA PHE A 629 25.33 3.22 14.08
C PHE A 629 26.42 4.07 14.76
N SER A 630 26.80 3.74 16.00
CA SER A 630 27.78 4.51 16.79
C SER A 630 29.20 4.51 16.20
N HIS A 631 29.51 3.53 15.34
CA HIS A 631 30.79 3.40 14.67
C HIS A 631 30.86 4.14 13.32
N LEU A 632 29.75 4.72 12.86
CA LEU A 632 29.66 5.39 11.56
C LEU A 632 30.06 6.86 11.69
N ASP A 633 31.36 7.13 11.74
CA ASP A 633 31.93 8.47 11.46
C ASP A 633 31.97 8.76 9.94
N HIS A 634 31.17 8.01 9.17
CA HIS A 634 31.24 8.00 7.73
C HIS A 634 30.52 9.23 7.15
N PRO A 635 31.17 10.04 6.30
CA PRO A 635 30.52 11.17 5.63
C PRO A 635 29.21 10.80 4.90
N GLN A 636 29.08 9.55 4.43
CA GLN A 636 27.83 9.06 3.84
C GLN A 636 26.68 8.98 4.86
N TYR A 637 26.93 8.50 6.08
CA TYR A 637 25.90 8.41 7.12
C TYR A 637 25.35 9.80 7.46
N LYS A 638 26.24 10.76 7.69
CA LYS A 638 25.85 12.15 7.93
C LYS A 638 25.01 12.72 6.78
N ASN A 639 25.43 12.50 5.54
CA ASN A 639 24.71 12.91 4.34
C ASN A 639 23.32 12.25 4.21
N ILE A 640 23.15 11.00 4.64
CA ILE A 640 21.84 10.32 4.66
C ILE A 640 20.94 10.94 5.72
N VAL A 641 21.44 11.07 6.96
CA VAL A 641 20.66 11.60 8.09
C VAL A 641 20.16 13.02 7.81
N GLU A 642 20.97 13.87 7.17
CA GLU A 642 20.60 15.24 6.77
C GLU A 642 19.52 15.27 5.67
N LYS A 643 19.39 14.19 4.91
CA LYS A 643 18.41 14.05 3.83
C LYS A 643 17.11 13.37 4.27
N ILE A 644 17.05 12.83 5.49
CA ILE A 644 15.84 12.33 6.14
C ILE A 644 15.26 13.45 6.99
N ARG A 645 14.14 14.03 6.53
CA ARG A 645 13.53 15.22 7.13
C ARG A 645 12.13 14.93 7.64
N VAL A 646 11.65 15.78 8.55
CA VAL A 646 10.23 15.83 8.89
C VAL A 646 9.49 16.80 7.99
N ALA A 647 8.17 16.65 7.90
CA ALA A 647 7.32 17.54 7.13
C ALA A 647 7.53 19.02 7.52
N PRO A 648 7.43 19.97 6.57
CA PRO A 648 7.48 21.40 6.84
C PRO A 648 6.53 21.79 7.98
N GLN A 649 6.84 22.85 8.74
CA GLN A 649 6.01 23.30 9.88
C GLN A 649 4.56 23.67 9.50
N ILE A 650 4.31 23.91 8.21
CA ILE A 650 2.96 24.08 7.67
C ILE A 650 2.15 22.76 7.65
N TYR A 651 2.76 21.64 8.03
CA TYR A 651 2.11 20.38 8.33
C TYR A 651 2.42 20.03 9.79
N GLY A 652 1.39 19.73 10.54
CA GLY A 652 1.41 19.43 11.96
C GLY A 652 0.21 20.04 12.67
N ASN A 653 0.19 19.84 13.98
CA ASN A 653 -0.82 20.38 14.87
C ASN A 653 -0.41 21.80 15.27
N ARG A 654 -1.30 22.77 15.07
CA ARG A 654 -1.10 24.16 15.42
C ARG A 654 -2.25 24.64 16.30
N ALA A 655 -1.92 25.37 17.35
CA ALA A 655 -2.91 26.02 18.20
C ALA A 655 -3.06 27.47 17.75
N VAL A 656 -4.21 27.82 17.20
CA VAL A 656 -4.54 29.20 16.85
C VAL A 656 -5.36 29.78 17.99
N LYS A 657 -4.77 30.70 18.74
CA LYS A 657 -5.53 31.51 19.70
C LYS A 657 -6.43 32.47 18.95
N ILE A 658 -7.72 32.38 19.24
CA ILE A 658 -8.78 33.23 18.73
C ILE A 658 -9.50 33.78 19.94
N ALA A 659 -9.26 35.06 20.24
CA ALA A 659 -9.64 35.67 21.50
C ALA A 659 -9.15 34.81 22.70
N ASN A 660 -10.04 34.38 23.60
CA ASN A 660 -9.66 33.51 24.73
C ASN A 660 -9.70 32.00 24.44
N THR A 661 -10.13 31.58 23.24
CA THR A 661 -10.16 30.17 22.86
C THR A 661 -8.92 29.76 22.08
N SER A 662 -8.39 28.57 22.35
CA SER A 662 -7.32 27.97 21.57
C SER A 662 -7.91 26.91 20.65
N LEU A 663 -7.91 27.17 19.35
CA LEU A 663 -8.36 26.23 18.34
C LEU A 663 -7.21 25.34 17.86
N GLY A 664 -7.37 24.02 17.95
CA GLY A 664 -6.46 23.07 17.33
C GLY A 664 -6.75 22.96 15.83
N ILE A 665 -5.78 23.31 15.00
CA ILE A 665 -5.80 23.09 13.55
C ILE A 665 -4.78 22.01 13.23
N THR A 666 -5.19 21.00 12.47
CA THR A 666 -4.30 19.95 12.02
C THR A 666 -4.19 19.99 10.50
N SER A 667 -2.97 19.78 10.02
CA SER A 667 -2.66 19.64 8.60
C SER A 667 -1.60 18.56 8.52
N LYS A 668 -1.70 17.62 7.59
CA LYS A 668 -0.83 16.43 7.57
C LYS A 668 -0.18 16.29 6.20
N LEU A 669 1.09 15.91 6.17
CA LEU A 669 1.71 15.33 4.99
C LEU A 669 1.10 13.93 4.78
N HIS A 670 0.06 13.84 3.96
CA HIS A 670 -0.72 12.61 3.83
C HIS A 670 -0.39 11.80 2.56
N HIS A 671 0.66 12.19 1.84
CA HIS A 671 1.24 11.41 0.74
C HIS A 671 1.84 10.09 1.23
N LYS A 672 1.85 9.11 0.32
CA LYS A 672 2.37 7.74 0.49
C LYS A 672 3.20 7.40 -0.74
N ILE A 673 4.17 8.27 -1.00
CA ILE A 673 4.95 8.32 -2.22
C ILE A 673 6.31 7.67 -1.98
N ILE A 674 6.71 6.82 -2.92
CA ILE A 674 8.10 6.53 -3.23
C ILE A 674 8.31 6.76 -4.72
N THR A 675 9.50 7.22 -5.09
CA THR A 675 9.99 7.21 -6.47
C THR A 675 11.35 6.56 -6.52
N ILE A 676 11.62 5.80 -7.58
CA ILE A 676 12.92 5.18 -7.83
C ILE A 676 13.38 5.57 -9.24
N GLY A 677 14.46 6.35 -9.30
CA GLY A 677 14.95 6.95 -10.53
C GLY A 677 13.90 7.87 -11.17
N ASP A 678 13.80 7.83 -12.50
CA ASP A 678 12.79 8.55 -13.29
C ASP A 678 11.66 7.63 -13.79
N LEU A 679 11.65 6.37 -13.36
CA LEU A 679 10.81 5.33 -13.95
C LEU A 679 9.73 4.80 -13.01
N VAL A 680 10.00 4.68 -11.71
CA VAL A 680 9.07 4.05 -10.76
C VAL A 680 8.49 5.07 -9.80
N SER A 681 7.20 4.99 -9.53
CA SER A 681 6.53 5.75 -8.46
C SER A 681 5.35 5.00 -7.84
N THR A 682 4.82 5.48 -6.70
CA THR A 682 3.55 5.00 -6.13
C THR A 682 2.41 6.03 -6.22
N PRO A 683 1.76 6.18 -7.40
CA PRO A 683 0.69 7.17 -7.58
C PRO A 683 -0.66 6.70 -7.02
N GLY A 684 -1.26 7.50 -6.14
CA GLY A 684 -2.64 7.32 -5.67
C GLY A 684 -2.87 6.07 -4.81
N THR A 685 -1.82 5.62 -4.12
CA THR A 685 -1.90 4.54 -3.13
C THR A 685 -2.57 5.00 -1.84
N SER A 686 -3.39 4.14 -1.23
CA SER A 686 -3.84 4.32 0.16
C SER A 686 -2.95 3.56 1.15
N HIS A 687 -2.13 2.63 0.65
CA HIS A 687 -1.20 1.80 1.42
C HIS A 687 -0.11 2.62 2.08
N ASN A 688 -0.13 2.69 3.41
CA ASN A 688 1.04 3.16 4.16
C ASN A 688 2.10 2.06 4.14
N PHE A 689 3.38 2.40 4.15
CA PHE A 689 4.44 1.38 4.14
C PHE A 689 4.63 0.82 5.55
N SER A 690 3.58 0.23 6.12
CA SER A 690 3.54 -0.24 7.50
C SER A 690 2.98 -1.65 7.58
N GLU A 691 3.25 -2.32 8.69
CA GLU A 691 2.70 -3.66 8.95
C GLU A 691 1.18 -3.58 9.17
N GLY A 692 0.71 -2.53 9.86
CA GLY A 692 -0.72 -2.32 10.09
C GLY A 692 -1.54 -2.11 8.81
N ALA A 693 -0.91 -1.68 7.71
CA ALA A 693 -1.58 -1.55 6.42
C ALA A 693 -1.95 -2.90 5.78
N LEU A 694 -1.25 -3.99 6.15
CA LEU A 694 -1.50 -5.33 5.62
C LEU A 694 -2.81 -5.95 6.12
N SER A 695 -3.30 -5.52 7.30
CA SER A 695 -4.58 -5.97 7.86
C SER A 695 -5.76 -5.07 7.48
N ASN A 696 -5.50 -3.84 7.05
CA ASN A 696 -6.52 -2.92 6.55
C ASN A 696 -7.02 -3.35 5.17
N GLN A 697 -8.20 -2.88 4.80
CA GLN A 697 -8.61 -2.86 3.40
C GLN A 697 -7.92 -1.67 2.72
N GLU A 698 -6.82 -1.87 1.99
CA GLU A 698 -6.09 -0.80 1.28
C GLU A 698 -5.78 -1.20 -0.16
N GLN A 699 -5.24 -0.26 -0.92
CA GLN A 699 -4.68 -0.55 -2.23
C GLN A 699 -3.28 0.06 -2.35
N ILE A 700 -2.37 -0.70 -2.97
CA ILE A 700 -1.09 -0.19 -3.46
C ILE A 700 -1.14 -0.10 -4.98
N ILE A 701 -0.58 0.99 -5.51
CA ILE A 701 -0.37 1.17 -6.94
C ILE A 701 1.08 1.58 -7.13
N VAL A 702 1.82 0.79 -7.89
CA VAL A 702 3.16 1.10 -8.35
C VAL A 702 3.08 1.37 -9.85
N ALA A 703 3.53 2.52 -10.30
CA ALA A 703 3.69 2.82 -11.71
C ALA A 703 5.14 2.64 -12.14
N VAL A 704 5.35 1.90 -13.23
CA VAL A 704 6.57 1.87 -14.03
C VAL A 704 6.28 2.70 -15.28
N ASP A 705 6.39 4.00 -15.12
CA ASP A 705 5.93 5.01 -16.08
C ASP A 705 6.61 6.35 -15.81
N LYS A 706 7.32 6.87 -16.81
CA LYS A 706 8.12 8.09 -16.68
C LYS A 706 7.29 9.35 -16.47
N GLU A 707 6.12 9.44 -17.09
CA GLU A 707 5.24 10.60 -16.98
C GLU A 707 4.64 10.67 -15.56
N LEU A 708 4.12 9.54 -15.07
CA LEU A 708 3.61 9.43 -13.70
C LEU A 708 4.73 9.71 -12.69
N THR A 709 5.91 9.13 -12.88
CA THR A 709 7.03 9.32 -11.97
C THR A 709 7.54 10.76 -11.96
N SER A 710 7.58 11.43 -13.12
CA SER A 710 7.91 12.85 -13.21
C SER A 710 6.92 13.73 -12.45
N PHE A 711 5.62 13.47 -12.57
CA PHE A 711 4.60 14.19 -11.81
C PHE A 711 4.77 13.97 -10.30
N ILE A 712 4.95 12.73 -9.86
CA ILE A 712 5.12 12.41 -8.44
C ILE A 712 6.41 13.04 -7.88
N ASN A 713 7.50 13.03 -8.65
CA ASN A 713 8.73 13.74 -8.29
C ASN A 713 8.50 15.26 -8.17
N SER A 714 7.66 15.87 -9.02
CA SER A 714 7.36 17.31 -8.91
C SER A 714 6.68 17.71 -7.59
N ILE A 715 5.89 16.81 -7.00
CA ILE A 715 5.30 16.97 -5.66
C ILE A 715 6.40 16.82 -4.60
N PHE A 716 7.23 15.77 -4.73
CA PHE A 716 8.35 15.53 -3.82
C PHE A 716 9.29 16.74 -3.74
N GLU A 717 9.77 17.24 -4.89
CA GLU A 717 10.72 18.35 -4.94
C GLU A 717 10.14 19.62 -4.31
N TYR A 718 8.86 19.91 -4.53
CA TYR A 718 8.20 21.04 -3.88
C TYR A 718 8.23 20.91 -2.36
N ILE A 719 7.74 19.79 -1.82
CA ILE A 719 7.65 19.56 -0.37
C ILE A 719 9.04 19.51 0.25
N TYR A 720 9.99 18.83 -0.39
CA TYR A 720 11.36 18.74 0.07
C TYR A 720 12.03 20.12 0.11
N ALA A 721 11.79 20.98 -0.89
CA ALA A 721 12.31 22.35 -0.91
C ALA A 721 11.71 23.26 0.18
N GLN A 722 10.54 22.93 0.72
CA GLN A 722 9.96 23.62 1.88
C GLN A 722 10.57 23.19 3.22
N THR A 723 11.44 22.18 3.23
CA THR A 723 12.20 21.74 4.40
C THR A 723 13.65 22.23 4.31
N ASN A 724 14.30 22.43 5.45
CA ASN A 724 15.72 22.77 5.54
C ASN A 724 16.48 21.74 6.39
N GLU A 725 17.80 21.89 6.51
CA GLU A 725 18.64 20.96 7.30
C GLU A 725 18.24 20.89 8.78
N LYS A 726 17.68 21.96 9.36
CA LYS A 726 17.19 21.96 10.75
C LYS A 726 15.94 21.09 10.90
N ASP A 727 15.21 20.86 9.82
CA ASP A 727 14.10 19.90 9.78
C ASP A 727 14.59 18.45 9.60
N GLY A 728 15.91 18.22 9.54
CA GLY A 728 16.50 16.89 9.60
C GLY A 728 16.06 16.14 10.85
N ILE A 729 15.67 14.88 10.71
CA ILE A 729 15.02 14.11 11.78
C ILE A 729 15.90 14.02 13.05
N LEU A 730 17.22 13.96 12.88
CA LEU A 730 18.17 13.99 13.98
C LEU A 730 18.15 15.33 14.72
N ASN A 731 18.16 16.45 14.00
CA ASN A 731 18.13 17.78 14.59
C ASN A 731 16.83 18.02 15.37
N VAL A 732 15.69 17.68 14.77
CA VAL A 732 14.37 17.78 15.43
C VAL A 732 14.32 16.90 16.68
N THR A 733 14.91 15.72 16.62
CA THR A 733 15.02 14.81 17.77
C THR A 733 15.87 15.39 18.89
N ILE A 734 17.05 15.94 18.57
CA ILE A 734 17.95 16.59 19.54
C ILE A 734 17.25 17.78 20.20
N GLU A 735 16.60 18.65 19.42
CA GLU A 735 15.85 19.78 19.96
C GLU A 735 14.73 19.34 20.90
N ARG A 736 14.00 18.26 20.54
CA ARG A 736 12.94 17.72 21.37
C ARG A 736 13.47 17.17 22.69
N ASN A 737 14.57 16.41 22.66
CA ASN A 737 15.28 15.95 23.85
C ASN A 737 15.71 17.12 24.74
N ALA A 738 16.26 18.19 24.15
CA ALA A 738 16.70 19.36 24.89
C ALA A 738 15.53 20.08 25.58
N ARG A 739 14.40 20.26 24.88
CA ARG A 739 13.19 20.87 25.45
C ARG A 739 12.62 20.05 26.62
N GLN A 740 12.63 18.71 26.51
CA GLN A 740 12.18 17.82 27.59
C GLN A 740 13.09 17.90 28.82
N LYS A 741 14.42 17.95 28.64
CA LYS A 741 15.36 18.12 29.76
C LYS A 741 15.15 19.43 30.52
N VAL A 742 14.83 20.51 29.82
CA VAL A 742 14.66 21.84 30.43
C VAL A 742 13.31 21.97 31.15
N ASN A 743 12.28 21.27 30.69
CA ASN A 743 10.94 21.37 31.27
C ASN A 743 10.24 20.00 31.30
N PRO A 744 10.67 19.09 32.20
CA PRO A 744 10.11 17.74 32.30
C PRO A 744 8.62 17.74 32.69
N THR A 745 8.17 18.80 33.38
CA THR A 745 6.78 18.99 33.78
C THR A 745 5.94 19.76 32.76
N ALA A 746 6.52 20.29 31.67
CA ALA A 746 5.71 20.83 30.58
C ALA A 746 4.92 19.65 30.00
N PRO A 747 3.59 19.58 30.19
CA PRO A 747 2.82 18.58 29.49
C PRO A 747 3.08 18.80 28.01
N MET A 748 3.59 17.76 27.31
CA MET A 748 3.42 17.71 25.86
C MET A 748 1.93 17.92 25.65
N SER A 749 1.52 19.14 25.24
CA SER A 749 0.14 19.64 25.18
C SER A 749 -0.85 18.49 25.34
N LYS A 750 -1.37 18.24 26.56
CA LYS A 750 -2.10 17.01 26.91
C LYS A 750 -2.94 16.60 25.72
N LYS A 751 -2.40 15.64 24.95
CA LYS A 751 -3.08 15.11 23.79
C LYS A 751 -4.14 14.25 24.42
N GLU A 752 -5.40 14.58 24.21
CA GLU A 752 -6.38 13.51 24.24
C GLU A 752 -5.86 12.47 23.23
N PRO A 753 -5.55 11.25 23.68
CA PRO A 753 -5.23 10.19 22.73
C PRO A 753 -6.41 10.12 21.75
N LEU A 754 -6.11 9.91 20.46
CA LEU A 754 -7.13 9.40 19.52
C LEU A 754 -7.90 8.27 20.23
N PRO A 755 -9.22 8.13 20.05
CA PRO A 755 -10.01 7.11 20.75
C PRO A 755 -9.26 5.78 20.67
N ILE A 756 -8.80 5.36 21.84
CA ILE A 756 -7.95 4.19 22.04
C ILE A 756 -8.85 2.99 21.77
N TRP A 757 -8.24 1.91 21.26
CA TRP A 757 -8.72 0.55 21.44
C TRP A 757 -9.46 0.36 22.80
N PRO A 758 -10.49 -0.50 22.88
CA PRO A 758 -11.23 -0.72 24.12
C PRO A 758 -10.26 -1.08 25.25
N LYS A 759 -10.31 -0.33 26.36
CA LYS A 759 -9.47 -0.54 27.54
C LYS A 759 -9.70 -1.89 28.20
N GLU A 760 -10.79 -2.58 27.85
CA GLU A 760 -11.12 -3.91 28.34
C GLU A 760 -10.13 -5.00 27.88
N LEU A 761 -9.27 -4.73 26.87
CA LEU A 761 -8.23 -5.67 26.43
C LEU A 761 -6.96 -5.63 27.29
N ASP A 762 -6.73 -4.55 28.06
CA ASP A 762 -5.52 -4.39 28.88
C ASP A 762 -5.58 -5.17 30.21
N THR A 763 -6.73 -5.80 30.52
CA THR A 763 -6.93 -6.60 31.74
C THR A 763 -7.01 -8.10 31.49
N LEU A 764 -6.85 -8.55 30.24
CA LEU A 764 -6.87 -9.99 29.94
C LEU A 764 -5.56 -10.62 30.42
N ASP A 765 -5.68 -11.59 31.32
CA ASP A 765 -4.54 -12.38 31.73
C ASP A 765 -4.22 -13.46 30.69
N ALA A 766 -3.18 -14.26 30.97
CA ALA A 766 -2.74 -15.31 30.05
C ALA A 766 -3.83 -16.38 29.83
N GLU A 767 -4.72 -16.61 30.81
CA GLU A 767 -5.82 -17.57 30.72
C GLU A 767 -6.93 -17.04 29.81
N ASP A 768 -7.25 -15.76 29.90
CA ASP A 768 -8.21 -15.09 29.00
C ASP A 768 -7.73 -15.06 27.54
N CYS A 769 -6.42 -14.86 27.31
CA CYS A 769 -5.82 -14.90 25.98
C CYS A 769 -5.86 -16.31 25.37
N GLU A 770 -5.65 -17.36 26.17
CA GLU A 770 -5.69 -18.75 25.72
C GLU A 770 -7.13 -19.22 25.46
N ALA A 771 -8.12 -18.71 26.21
CA ALA A 771 -9.54 -18.95 25.95
C ALA A 771 -10.03 -18.29 24.64
N LEU A 772 -9.55 -17.08 24.34
CA LEU A 772 -9.84 -16.37 23.08
C LEU A 772 -9.15 -16.98 21.85
N LEU A 773 -8.01 -17.64 22.02
CA LEU A 773 -7.31 -18.37 20.95
C LEU A 773 -7.94 -19.74 20.66
N ASN A 774 -8.61 -20.34 21.64
CA ASN A 774 -9.27 -21.64 21.51
C ASN A 774 -10.72 -21.56 21.00
N LEU A 775 -11.34 -20.36 21.02
CA LEU A 775 -12.67 -20.07 20.49
C LEU A 775 -12.57 -19.63 19.02
#